data_AF-A0A5R8LDC5-F1
#
_entry.id   AF-A0A5R8LDC5-F1
#
_cell.length_a   1.000
_cell.length_b   1.000
_cell.length_c   1.000
_cell.angle_alpha   90.00
_cell.angle_beta   90.00
_cell.angle_gamma   90.00
#
_symmetry.space_group_name_H-M   'P 1'
#
loop_
_entity.id
_entity.type
_entity.pdbx_description
1 polymer ?
#
loop_
_entity_poly.entity_id
_entity_poly.type
_entity_poly.pdbx_seq_one_letter_code
_entity_poly.pdbx_strand_id
1 'polypeptide(L)'
;MPPPRSARTREESMMLYPNGSTERPTVTSGFGPRQASGGASSYHRGADLIGFSIIRAVAAGVVKCSGSAPRGWENGGDQVWIQHDGFFSKSLHQARSLVSDGQWVNEGDPVGIGIMGQSGSAQGVHQHLEITPGELHFGNYGQVDPLAFIAARLSRGGSTASVGGQQRRTRAVANGRAEASSQSALVGDPLQDATVGDFVGFARGESVEGNDVWFKGTSGRWFWSGAFEGGANTANLPDLTPAASLGGQQRRTTTELNGRADARVNATLKQTLPAGAVGDFDGWKYGDAVGTENRWVRGAHSGDWFSLAYLEPSNVDNLADLNPAAPTPSASNERVVGAGGANGRTGPGRNYTVAQSLPAGTVGTFNGWTRGETVEGIDVWFRGALAGNWFWSGGFTSQSTDGLEQIATPTAPPPTATPTGDNPLGLPTHTPFYPDAVIGLDAPLGNSPRGTKGKPAVPAPVIIDQFHIHRTGSSGDDGAWFSKDNDRSSCPHLHVLGNGRTREFIRPSMKPALTGPDWNWRGYGVEIQGDGDGTAEQFERVADVMAWLASYEGKTLDGVLVMYNLRQRENTTITHREMLPGTECPGEWWQSRVDALLVRARQILLGRYTPAAPEPGKGDVVEVPRSKLQEIFEWLKGVLGRRS
;
A
#
# COMPACT_ATOMS: atom_id res chain seq x y z
N MET A 1 27.46 7.13 25.96
CA MET A 1 27.52 8.20 24.95
C MET A 1 26.77 7.71 23.71
N PRO A 2 25.74 8.41 23.24
CA PRO A 2 25.15 8.10 21.94
C PRO A 2 26.05 8.63 20.80
N PRO A 3 26.06 7.99 19.62
CA PRO A 3 26.92 8.40 18.52
C PRO A 3 26.46 9.74 17.91
N PRO A 4 27.38 10.53 17.32
CA PRO A 4 27.03 11.80 16.69
C PRO A 4 26.22 11.55 15.42
N ARG A 5 25.04 12.17 15.32
CA ARG A 5 24.24 12.16 14.09
C ARG A 5 24.93 13.03 13.04
N SER A 6 25.08 12.45 11.85
CA SER A 6 25.56 13.09 10.64
C SER A 6 24.91 14.45 10.42
N ALA A 7 25.73 15.47 10.13
CA ALA A 7 25.29 16.75 9.60
C ALA A 7 24.50 16.51 8.30
N ARG A 8 23.17 16.52 8.39
CA ARG A 8 22.34 16.72 7.20
C ARG A 8 22.56 18.15 6.75
N THR A 9 22.75 18.30 5.45
CA THR A 9 22.65 19.57 4.73
C THR A 9 21.39 20.31 5.20
N ARG A 10 21.47 21.64 5.37
CA ARG A 10 20.34 22.51 5.73
C ARG A 10 19.20 22.35 4.71
N GLU A 11 18.33 21.36 4.92
CA GLU A 11 16.97 21.38 4.40
C GLU A 11 16.27 22.55 5.10
N GLU A 12 15.72 23.47 4.33
CA GLU A 12 14.88 24.54 4.86
C GLU A 12 13.73 23.90 5.64
N SER A 13 13.58 24.26 6.92
CA SER A 13 12.56 23.67 7.79
C SER A 13 11.17 23.91 7.23
N MET A 14 10.41 22.83 6.98
CA MET A 14 9.02 22.92 6.58
C MET A 14 8.20 23.46 7.76
N MET A 15 7.25 24.35 7.49
CA MET A 15 6.42 25.00 8.51
C MET A 15 4.94 24.80 8.18
N LEU A 16 4.11 24.54 9.19
CA LEU A 16 2.66 24.36 9.05
C LEU A 16 1.91 25.19 10.11
N TYR A 17 0.63 25.45 9.89
CA TYR A 17 -0.26 25.92 10.94
C TYR A 17 -0.50 24.80 11.99
N PRO A 18 -0.92 25.14 13.23
CA PRO A 18 -1.07 24.14 14.30
C PRO A 18 -2.19 23.11 14.08
N ASN A 19 -3.01 23.26 13.04
CA ASN A 19 -3.94 22.24 12.56
C ASN A 19 -3.24 21.14 11.72
N GLY A 20 -1.96 21.32 11.38
CA GLY A 20 -1.20 20.41 10.52
C GLY A 20 -1.33 20.66 9.03
N SER A 21 -1.83 21.81 8.59
CA SER A 21 -1.95 22.13 7.17
C SER A 21 -1.29 23.45 6.82
N THR A 22 -1.14 23.68 5.51
CA THR A 22 -0.74 24.97 4.94
C THR A 22 -1.90 25.98 4.91
N GLU A 23 -3.12 25.54 5.21
CA GLU A 23 -4.31 26.37 5.26
C GLU A 23 -4.49 26.99 6.64
N ARG A 24 -4.72 28.31 6.65
CA ARG A 24 -4.86 29.07 7.88
C ARG A 24 -6.14 28.66 8.64
N PRO A 25 -6.04 28.28 9.94
CA PRO A 25 -7.20 28.02 10.77
C PRO A 25 -8.06 29.26 11.00
N THR A 26 -9.31 29.04 11.44
CA THR A 26 -10.20 30.12 11.86
C THR A 26 -9.61 30.85 13.07
N VAL A 27 -9.52 32.19 12.98
CA VAL A 27 -8.96 33.05 14.02
C VAL A 27 -10.10 33.71 14.79
N THR A 28 -10.14 33.51 16.10
CA THR A 28 -11.12 34.17 16.98
C THR A 28 -10.57 35.44 17.60
N SER A 29 -9.25 35.53 17.81
CA SER A 29 -8.56 36.75 18.27
C SER A 29 -7.13 36.78 17.72
N GLY A 30 -6.77 37.86 17.01
CA GLY A 30 -5.44 38.04 16.41
C GLY A 30 -4.41 38.63 17.38
N PHE A 31 -3.15 38.71 16.92
CA PHE A 31 -2.06 39.36 17.63
C PHE A 31 -2.24 40.89 17.67
N GLY A 32 -1.87 41.52 18.79
CA GLY A 32 -1.87 42.98 18.95
C GLY A 32 -2.92 43.53 19.93
N PRO A 33 -3.18 44.85 19.90
CA PRO A 33 -4.11 45.50 20.82
C PRO A 33 -5.53 44.94 20.72
N ARG A 34 -6.17 44.66 21.85
CA ARG A 34 -7.57 44.21 21.92
C ARG A 34 -8.30 44.78 23.14
N GLN A 35 -9.62 44.84 23.05
CA GLN A 35 -10.46 45.02 24.23
C GLN A 35 -10.45 43.72 25.03
N ALA A 36 -10.08 43.79 26.31
CA ALA A 36 -9.94 42.63 27.16
C ALA A 36 -10.78 42.78 28.43
N SER A 37 -11.39 41.67 28.87
CA SER A 37 -12.15 41.55 30.11
C SER A 37 -11.69 40.30 30.88
N GLY A 38 -11.97 40.25 32.19
CA GLY A 38 -11.75 39.02 32.99
C GLY A 38 -10.30 38.59 33.18
N GLY A 39 -9.34 39.52 33.24
CA GLY A 39 -7.92 39.22 33.49
C GLY A 39 -7.08 38.97 32.23
N ALA A 40 -7.70 38.99 31.05
CA ALA A 40 -6.99 38.91 29.78
C ALA A 40 -6.17 40.19 29.50
N SER A 41 -5.03 40.04 28.82
CA SER A 41 -4.19 41.16 28.40
C SER A 41 -4.86 42.01 27.32
N SER A 42 -4.78 43.35 27.46
CA SER A 42 -5.18 44.33 26.44
C SER A 42 -4.25 44.36 25.23
N TYR A 43 -3.10 43.70 25.31
CA TYR A 43 -2.24 43.39 24.18
C TYR A 43 -2.07 41.88 24.05
N HIS A 44 -2.64 41.32 22.98
CA HIS A 44 -2.61 39.89 22.71
C HIS A 44 -1.27 39.50 22.07
N ARG A 45 -0.50 38.64 22.75
CA ARG A 45 0.87 38.27 22.36
C ARG A 45 0.96 37.02 21.47
N GLY A 46 -0.19 36.52 21.05
CA GLY A 46 -0.34 35.36 20.20
C GLY A 46 -1.58 35.47 19.34
N ALA A 47 -2.08 34.34 18.87
CA ALA A 47 -3.36 34.23 18.18
C ALA A 47 -4.19 33.09 18.77
N ASP A 48 -5.49 33.32 18.88
CA ASP A 48 -6.48 32.33 19.34
C ASP A 48 -7.14 31.69 18.11
N LEU A 49 -7.02 30.37 18.00
CA LEU A 49 -7.35 29.59 16.82
C LEU A 49 -8.36 28.47 17.14
N ILE A 50 -9.29 28.24 16.23
CA ILE A 50 -10.31 27.17 16.33
C ILE A 50 -10.44 26.40 15.01
N GLY A 51 -11.28 25.37 14.98
CA GLY A 51 -11.58 24.56 13.79
C GLY A 51 -10.76 23.27 13.67
N PHE A 52 -10.05 22.88 14.74
CA PHE A 52 -9.29 21.63 14.84
C PHE A 52 -9.26 21.15 16.30
N SER A 53 -8.99 19.86 16.53
CA SER A 53 -8.99 19.29 17.90
C SER A 53 -7.61 18.81 18.37
N ILE A 54 -6.76 18.39 17.42
CA ILE A 54 -5.37 18.00 17.70
C ILE A 54 -4.47 19.16 17.34
N ILE A 55 -3.69 19.64 18.31
CA ILE A 55 -2.69 20.68 18.12
C ILE A 55 -1.42 20.01 17.67
N ARG A 56 -0.80 20.50 16.59
CA ARG A 56 0.45 19.98 16.05
C ARG A 56 1.59 20.99 16.20
N ALA A 57 2.82 20.50 16.16
CA ALA A 57 3.98 21.36 16.10
C ALA A 57 3.97 22.15 14.79
N VAL A 58 4.29 23.45 14.86
CA VAL A 58 4.33 24.33 13.68
C VAL A 58 5.60 24.15 12.85
N ALA A 59 6.65 23.59 13.44
CA ALA A 59 7.96 23.26 12.86
C ALA A 59 8.60 22.14 13.67
N ALA A 60 9.58 21.43 13.11
CA ALA A 60 10.40 20.49 13.86
C ALA A 60 11.17 21.17 15.00
N GLY A 61 11.35 20.46 16.11
CA GLY A 61 12.02 21.00 17.28
C GLY A 61 12.05 20.08 18.49
N VAL A 62 12.60 20.60 19.59
CA VAL A 62 12.69 19.91 20.88
C VAL A 62 11.69 20.52 21.85
N VAL A 63 10.83 19.68 22.44
CA VAL A 63 9.91 20.07 23.51
C VAL A 63 10.72 20.46 24.74
N LYS A 64 10.47 21.66 25.26
CA LYS A 64 11.16 22.24 26.42
C LYS A 64 10.27 22.36 27.66
N CYS A 65 8.96 22.28 27.46
CA CYS A 65 7.96 22.26 28.51
C CYS A 65 6.72 21.54 27.98
N SER A 66 6.14 20.67 28.78
CA SER A 66 4.91 19.93 28.48
C SER A 66 4.04 19.71 29.73
N GLY A 67 2.73 19.87 29.56
CA GLY A 67 1.74 19.62 30.62
C GLY A 67 1.61 20.80 31.56
N SER A 68 2.42 20.87 32.62
CA SER A 68 2.24 21.93 33.64
C SER A 68 2.85 23.27 33.24
N ALA A 69 2.16 24.35 33.58
CA ALA A 69 2.67 25.67 33.30
C ALA A 69 3.92 26.02 34.13
N PRO A 70 5.04 26.45 33.51
CA PRO A 70 6.14 27.10 34.20
C PRO A 70 5.67 28.28 35.06
N ARG A 71 6.41 28.52 36.14
CA ARG A 71 6.15 29.61 37.09
C ARG A 71 6.01 30.95 36.35
N GLY A 72 4.91 31.67 36.61
CA GLY A 72 4.57 32.93 35.93
C GLY A 72 3.76 32.78 34.64
N TRP A 73 3.43 31.55 34.23
CA TRP A 73 2.62 31.23 33.06
C TRP A 73 1.38 30.39 33.40
N GLU A 74 0.97 30.35 34.66
CA GLU A 74 -0.11 29.49 35.18
C GLU A 74 -1.46 29.75 34.50
N ASN A 75 -1.70 31.00 34.09
CA ASN A 75 -2.89 31.38 33.34
C ASN A 75 -2.99 30.69 31.97
N GLY A 76 -1.89 30.18 31.43
CA GLY A 76 -1.86 29.41 30.18
C GLY A 76 -2.40 27.99 30.30
N GLY A 77 -2.65 27.49 31.51
CA GLY A 77 -3.16 26.14 31.72
C GLY A 77 -2.16 25.06 31.29
N ASP A 78 -2.68 23.97 30.71
CA ASP A 78 -1.84 22.94 30.11
C ASP A 78 -1.20 23.48 28.82
N GLN A 79 0.12 23.34 28.71
CA GLN A 79 0.88 23.98 27.64
C GLN A 79 2.07 23.16 27.17
N VAL A 80 2.45 23.39 25.91
CA VAL A 80 3.63 22.80 25.27
C VAL A 80 4.47 23.88 24.61
N TRP A 81 5.75 23.95 24.96
CA TRP A 81 6.70 24.91 24.41
C TRP A 81 7.81 24.17 23.67
N ILE A 82 8.14 24.61 22.46
CA ILE A 82 9.05 23.90 21.57
C ILE A 82 10.14 24.85 21.07
N GLN A 83 11.40 24.46 21.25
CA GLN A 83 12.54 25.13 20.61
C GLN A 83 12.69 24.59 19.18
N HIS A 84 12.66 25.48 18.19
CA HIS A 84 12.90 25.19 16.77
C HIS A 84 14.24 25.80 16.34
N ASP A 85 14.60 25.65 15.06
CA ASP A 85 15.77 26.35 14.51
C ASP A 85 15.47 27.86 14.38
N GLY A 86 16.10 28.66 15.24
CA GLY A 86 16.03 30.13 15.21
C GLY A 86 14.75 30.77 15.77
N PHE A 87 13.84 30.02 16.37
CA PHE A 87 12.66 30.52 17.11
C PHE A 87 12.09 29.47 18.06
N PHE A 88 11.18 29.85 18.94
CA PHE A 88 10.39 28.91 19.74
C PHE A 88 8.90 29.24 19.67
N SER A 89 8.08 28.21 19.85
CA SER A 89 6.60 28.31 19.89
C SER A 89 6.06 27.94 21.27
N LYS A 90 4.92 28.51 21.63
CA LYS A 90 4.16 28.16 22.84
C LYS A 90 2.71 27.88 22.47
N SER A 91 2.23 26.71 22.87
CA SER A 91 0.86 26.28 22.67
C SER A 91 0.16 26.16 24.01
N LEU A 92 -0.82 27.03 24.27
CA LEU A 92 -1.50 27.18 25.57
C LEU A 92 -2.97 26.70 25.54
N HIS A 93 -3.56 26.60 26.72
CA HIS A 93 -4.96 26.27 27.01
C HIS A 93 -5.38 24.85 26.60
N GLN A 94 -4.43 23.93 26.52
CA GLN A 94 -4.69 22.56 26.07
C GLN A 94 -5.59 21.82 27.08
N ALA A 95 -6.35 20.83 26.62
CA ALA A 95 -7.03 19.91 27.51
C ALA A 95 -6.01 18.96 28.18
N ARG A 96 -4.98 18.58 27.42
CA ARG A 96 -3.79 17.85 27.88
C ARG A 96 -2.69 17.90 26.82
N SER A 97 -1.44 17.87 27.27
CA SER A 97 -0.28 17.61 26.41
C SER A 97 -0.20 16.14 25.98
N LEU A 98 0.33 15.89 24.78
CA LEU A 98 0.56 14.54 24.22
C LEU A 98 2.06 14.20 24.06
N VAL A 99 2.93 15.08 24.53
CA VAL A 99 4.39 14.98 24.42
C VAL A 99 5.04 15.16 25.79
N SER A 100 6.34 14.85 25.89
CA SER A 100 7.12 15.01 27.13
C SER A 100 8.31 15.95 26.94
N ASP A 101 8.81 16.52 28.04
CA ASP A 101 10.02 17.34 28.01
C ASP A 101 11.22 16.58 27.41
N GLY A 102 11.96 17.25 26.53
CA GLY A 102 13.10 16.69 25.81
C GLY A 102 12.73 15.90 24.55
N GLN A 103 11.45 15.65 24.29
CA GLN A 103 11.00 14.94 23.09
C GLN A 103 11.28 15.77 21.81
N TRP A 104 11.81 15.12 20.77
CA TRP A 104 11.86 15.70 19.43
C TRP A 104 10.51 15.50 18.73
N VAL A 105 10.03 16.52 18.05
CA VAL A 105 8.79 16.51 17.25
C VAL A 105 9.05 17.12 15.87
N ASN A 106 8.30 16.70 14.85
CA ASN A 106 8.29 17.31 13.52
C ASN A 106 6.99 18.10 13.29
N GLU A 107 7.03 19.06 12.36
CA GLU A 107 5.81 19.71 11.89
C GLU A 107 4.79 18.70 11.36
N GLY A 108 3.53 18.90 11.70
CA GLY A 108 2.45 18.06 11.17
C GLY A 108 2.38 16.65 11.77
N ASP A 109 3.22 16.30 12.76
CA ASP A 109 3.19 14.98 13.42
C ASP A 109 1.75 14.54 13.75
N PRO A 110 1.26 13.38 13.25
CA PRO A 110 -0.14 12.96 13.33
C PRO A 110 -0.65 12.74 14.76
N VAL A 111 0.24 12.38 15.68
CA VAL A 111 -0.06 12.26 17.13
C VAL A 111 -0.38 13.63 17.74
N GLY A 112 0.16 14.71 17.17
CA GLY A 112 0.07 16.06 17.72
C GLY A 112 0.90 16.25 18.98
N ILE A 113 0.99 17.50 19.41
CA ILE A 113 1.63 17.90 20.67
C ILE A 113 0.63 18.01 21.81
N GLY A 114 -0.66 18.07 21.50
CA GLY A 114 -1.70 18.42 22.45
C GLY A 114 -3.12 18.23 21.94
N ILE A 115 -4.07 18.23 22.86
CA ILE A 115 -5.51 18.31 22.55
C ILE A 115 -6.00 19.72 22.90
N MET A 116 -6.72 20.36 21.96
CA MET A 116 -7.32 21.68 22.20
C MET A 116 -8.28 21.64 23.40
N GLY A 117 -8.24 22.65 24.25
CA GLY A 117 -9.05 22.68 25.47
C GLY A 117 -9.36 24.10 25.94
N GLN A 118 -9.65 24.21 27.23
CA GLN A 118 -9.98 25.45 27.92
C GLN A 118 -9.32 25.47 29.32
N SER A 119 -8.09 24.96 29.44
CA SER A 119 -7.38 25.02 30.72
C SER A 119 -6.82 26.43 30.99
N GLY A 120 -6.59 26.77 32.25
CA GLY A 120 -6.13 28.10 32.65
C GLY A 120 -7.22 29.17 32.51
N SER A 121 -6.83 30.38 32.14
CA SER A 121 -7.72 31.55 32.02
C SER A 121 -8.31 31.71 30.60
N ALA A 122 -8.81 30.61 30.03
CA ALA A 122 -9.33 30.57 28.66
C ALA A 122 -10.84 30.90 28.59
N GLN A 123 -11.23 31.72 27.60
CA GLN A 123 -12.61 32.13 27.35
C GLN A 123 -13.29 31.25 26.28
N GLY A 124 -13.42 29.95 26.58
CA GLY A 124 -13.92 28.93 25.66
C GLY A 124 -12.81 28.06 25.06
N VAL A 125 -13.19 26.97 24.38
CA VAL A 125 -12.23 26.01 23.79
C VAL A 125 -11.54 26.63 22.58
N HIS A 126 -10.21 26.81 22.66
CA HIS A 126 -9.37 27.32 21.57
C HIS A 126 -7.90 26.94 21.77
N GLN A 127 -7.09 27.13 20.72
CA GLN A 127 -5.63 27.06 20.80
C GLN A 127 -5.05 28.48 20.84
N HIS A 128 -4.32 28.83 21.90
CA HIS A 128 -3.53 30.06 21.93
C HIS A 128 -2.07 29.78 21.51
N LEU A 129 -1.62 30.38 20.42
CA LEU A 129 -0.28 30.20 19.86
C LEU A 129 0.55 31.47 19.97
N GLU A 130 1.72 31.38 20.60
CA GLU A 130 2.77 32.42 20.55
C GLU A 130 3.99 31.93 19.75
N ILE A 131 4.65 32.84 19.02
CA ILE A 131 5.95 32.62 18.38
C ILE A 131 6.92 33.72 18.80
N THR A 132 8.14 33.34 19.17
CA THR A 132 9.21 34.27 19.55
C THR A 132 10.50 33.91 18.80
N PRO A 133 11.09 34.83 18.01
CA PRO A 133 12.38 34.60 17.36
C PRO A 133 13.53 34.41 18.36
N GLY A 134 14.48 33.53 18.02
CA GLY A 134 15.66 33.24 18.83
C GLY A 134 15.51 32.02 19.76
N GLU A 135 16.35 32.00 20.79
CA GLU A 135 16.41 30.93 21.79
C GLU A 135 15.31 31.07 22.85
N LEU A 136 14.81 29.94 23.33
CA LEU A 136 13.78 29.83 24.36
C LEU A 136 14.16 30.66 25.59
N HIS A 137 13.25 31.51 26.00
CA HIS A 137 13.29 32.17 27.29
C HIS A 137 11.90 32.20 27.95
N PHE A 138 11.90 32.26 29.28
CA PHE A 138 10.67 32.30 30.07
C PHE A 138 10.07 33.71 30.22
N GLY A 139 10.77 34.74 29.70
CA GLY A 139 10.27 36.11 29.67
C GLY A 139 9.04 36.27 28.77
N ASN A 140 8.15 37.19 29.16
CA ASN A 140 6.98 37.56 28.36
C ASN A 140 7.30 38.81 27.51
N TYR A 141 8.16 38.66 26.50
CA TYR A 141 8.55 39.69 25.54
C TYR A 141 9.07 39.06 24.24
N GLY A 142 9.21 39.85 23.18
CA GLY A 142 9.78 39.40 21.91
C GLY A 142 8.83 38.63 20.98
N GLN A 143 7.58 38.42 21.40
CA GLN A 143 6.59 37.76 20.54
C GLN A 143 6.30 38.56 19.27
N VAL A 144 6.12 37.84 18.16
CA VAL A 144 5.71 38.38 16.87
C VAL A 144 4.33 37.84 16.49
N ASP A 145 3.68 38.42 15.48
CA ASP A 145 2.45 37.86 14.93
C ASP A 145 2.73 36.44 14.41
N PRO A 146 2.17 35.40 15.06
CA PRO A 146 2.48 34.02 14.72
C PRO A 146 1.92 33.65 13.33
N LEU A 147 0.81 34.26 12.91
CA LEU A 147 0.16 33.96 11.63
C LEU A 147 0.92 34.57 10.47
N ALA A 148 1.42 35.81 10.64
CA ALA A 148 2.31 36.44 9.66
C ALA A 148 3.66 35.72 9.57
N PHE A 149 4.21 35.28 10.71
CA PHE A 149 5.46 34.52 10.75
C PHE A 149 5.38 33.18 10.01
N ILE A 150 4.28 32.44 10.21
CA ILE A 150 4.00 31.18 9.50
C ILE A 150 3.76 31.44 8.01
N ALA A 151 2.90 32.40 7.66
CA ALA A 151 2.59 32.73 6.27
C ALA A 151 3.83 33.12 5.47
N ALA A 152 4.73 33.92 6.05
CA ALA A 152 5.98 34.31 5.41
C ALA A 152 6.90 33.11 5.12
N ARG A 153 6.90 32.08 5.97
CA ARG A 153 7.69 30.85 5.77
C ARG A 153 7.03 29.87 4.81
N LEU A 154 5.71 29.75 4.85
CA LEU A 154 4.93 29.06 3.82
C LEU A 154 5.16 29.68 2.44
N SER A 155 5.28 31.00 2.35
CA SER A 155 5.59 31.69 1.08
C SER A 155 7.05 31.55 0.63
N ARG A 156 8.00 31.30 1.54
CA ARG A 156 9.43 31.09 1.23
C ARG A 156 9.74 29.64 0.83
N GLY A 157 9.04 28.67 1.43
CA GLY A 157 9.01 27.28 0.99
C GLY A 157 8.36 27.08 -0.39
N GLY A 158 7.78 28.14 -0.98
CA GLY A 158 7.29 28.17 -2.36
C GLY A 158 8.35 28.45 -3.43
N SER A 159 9.65 28.45 -3.08
CA SER A 159 10.76 28.78 -3.99
C SER A 159 11.74 27.65 -4.29
N THR A 160 11.32 26.39 -4.11
CA THR A 160 11.86 25.27 -4.87
C THR A 160 10.72 24.69 -5.70
N ALA A 161 10.61 25.12 -6.96
CA ALA A 161 9.89 24.31 -7.93
C ALA A 161 10.67 22.99 -8.05
N SER A 162 10.25 22.01 -7.26
CA SER A 162 10.42 20.60 -7.51
C SER A 162 10.19 20.40 -9.00
N VAL A 163 11.27 20.13 -9.72
CA VAL A 163 11.20 19.67 -11.10
C VAL A 163 10.52 18.30 -11.00
N GLY A 164 9.23 18.22 -11.34
CA GLY A 164 8.51 16.95 -11.36
C GLY A 164 9.25 15.93 -12.24
N GLY A 165 8.99 14.62 -12.10
CA GLY A 165 9.78 13.58 -12.77
C GLY A 165 9.99 13.77 -14.29
N GLN A 166 9.05 14.44 -14.96
CA GLN A 166 9.07 14.72 -16.41
C GLN A 166 9.52 16.15 -16.78
N GLN A 167 9.90 16.99 -15.81
CA GLN A 167 10.34 18.36 -16.05
C GLN A 167 11.87 18.44 -16.16
N ARG A 168 12.39 19.45 -16.87
CA ARG A 168 13.83 19.81 -16.86
C ARG A 168 13.98 21.34 -16.85
N ARG A 169 14.96 21.84 -16.08
CA ARG A 169 15.33 23.26 -16.06
C ARG A 169 16.47 23.51 -17.03
N THR A 170 16.37 24.56 -17.84
CA THR A 170 17.46 25.01 -18.71
C THR A 170 18.59 25.64 -17.90
N ARG A 171 19.84 25.37 -18.29
CA ARG A 171 21.06 26.05 -17.79
C ARG A 171 21.68 27.01 -18.81
N ALA A 172 21.08 27.05 -19.99
CA ALA A 172 21.42 27.88 -21.14
C ALA A 172 20.20 27.91 -22.09
N VAL A 173 20.20 28.81 -23.06
CA VAL A 173 19.13 28.89 -24.07
C VAL A 173 19.01 27.55 -24.83
N ALA A 174 17.81 26.96 -24.85
CA ALA A 174 17.55 25.68 -25.49
C ALA A 174 16.64 25.84 -26.73
N ASN A 175 17.22 25.54 -27.90
CA ASN A 175 16.54 25.61 -29.19
C ASN A 175 15.62 24.41 -29.42
N GLY A 176 14.34 24.66 -29.77
CA GLY A 176 13.39 23.62 -30.18
C GLY A 176 13.52 23.26 -31.66
N ARG A 177 13.47 21.98 -32.01
CA ARG A 177 13.70 21.46 -33.36
C ARG A 177 12.61 20.48 -33.83
N ALA A 178 12.47 20.35 -35.15
CA ALA A 178 11.50 19.42 -35.75
C ALA A 178 11.88 17.95 -35.54
N GLU A 179 13.19 17.64 -35.57
CA GLU A 179 13.76 16.30 -35.35
C GLU A 179 14.88 16.35 -34.30
N ALA A 180 15.25 15.18 -33.76
CA ALA A 180 16.36 14.99 -32.81
C ALA A 180 17.74 15.13 -33.47
N SER A 181 18.00 16.28 -34.10
CA SER A 181 19.23 16.60 -34.82
C SER A 181 19.50 18.10 -34.82
N SER A 182 20.78 18.46 -34.68
CA SER A 182 21.26 19.85 -34.78
C SER A 182 21.09 20.44 -36.17
N GLN A 183 21.00 19.58 -37.18
CA GLN A 183 20.77 19.93 -38.58
C GLN A 183 19.27 20.13 -38.91
N SER A 184 18.38 19.73 -38.01
CA SER A 184 16.93 19.93 -38.18
C SER A 184 16.52 21.38 -37.99
N ALA A 185 15.49 21.80 -38.72
CA ALA A 185 14.93 23.15 -38.65
C ALA A 185 14.50 23.50 -37.22
N LEU A 186 14.75 24.76 -36.83
CA LEU A 186 14.25 25.34 -35.58
C LEU A 186 12.72 25.49 -35.66
N VAL A 187 12.03 25.14 -34.57
CA VAL A 187 10.56 25.21 -34.48
C VAL A 187 10.16 25.97 -33.22
N GLY A 188 9.52 27.13 -33.43
CA GLY A 188 9.06 28.02 -32.36
C GLY A 188 10.18 28.71 -31.59
N ASP A 189 9.80 29.47 -30.55
CA ASP A 189 10.75 30.22 -29.74
C ASP A 189 11.59 29.32 -28.82
N PRO A 190 12.86 29.65 -28.60
CA PRO A 190 13.73 28.90 -27.71
C PRO A 190 13.33 29.08 -26.23
N LEU A 191 13.61 28.05 -25.42
CA LEU A 191 13.49 28.18 -23.97
C LEU A 191 14.66 29.03 -23.46
N GLN A 192 14.34 30.08 -22.70
CA GLN A 192 15.34 30.96 -22.11
C GLN A 192 16.05 30.27 -20.94
N ASP A 193 17.15 30.85 -20.47
CA ASP A 193 17.86 30.35 -19.29
C ASP A 193 16.95 30.28 -18.04
N ALA A 194 17.23 29.34 -17.14
CA ALA A 194 16.48 29.03 -15.92
C ALA A 194 14.98 28.67 -16.09
N THR A 195 14.53 28.44 -17.32
CA THR A 195 13.14 28.06 -17.65
C THR A 195 12.91 26.57 -17.39
N VAL A 196 11.77 26.21 -16.81
CA VAL A 196 11.36 24.80 -16.63
C VAL A 196 10.47 24.39 -17.80
N GLY A 197 10.83 23.31 -18.49
CA GLY A 197 10.03 22.69 -19.53
C GLY A 197 9.48 21.32 -19.11
N ASP A 198 8.34 20.93 -19.68
CA ASP A 198 7.73 19.61 -19.54
C ASP A 198 8.04 18.71 -20.74
N PHE A 199 8.41 17.45 -20.50
CA PHE A 199 8.85 16.50 -21.52
C PHE A 199 8.07 15.20 -21.49
N VAL A 200 7.75 14.67 -22.67
CA VAL A 200 6.98 13.43 -22.85
C VAL A 200 7.86 12.22 -23.16
N GLY A 201 9.17 12.41 -23.34
CA GLY A 201 10.13 11.34 -23.62
C GLY A 201 11.48 11.85 -24.07
N PHE A 202 12.39 10.94 -24.42
CA PHE A 202 13.68 11.24 -25.01
C PHE A 202 13.93 10.34 -26.23
N ALA A 203 14.88 10.70 -27.10
CA ALA A 203 15.39 9.80 -28.13
C ALA A 203 16.90 9.97 -28.27
N ARG A 204 17.56 8.92 -28.75
CA ARG A 204 18.93 8.98 -29.24
C ARG A 204 18.92 9.47 -30.68
N GLY A 205 19.42 10.67 -30.88
CA GLY A 205 19.48 11.37 -32.14
C GLY A 205 20.92 11.62 -32.59
N GLU A 206 21.14 12.72 -33.31
CA GLU A 206 22.49 13.16 -33.64
C GLU A 206 23.30 13.43 -32.35
N SER A 207 24.53 12.92 -32.29
CA SER A 207 25.44 13.23 -31.19
C SER A 207 26.02 14.64 -31.38
N VAL A 208 25.67 15.54 -30.47
CA VAL A 208 26.22 16.89 -30.40
C VAL A 208 27.14 16.94 -29.17
N GLU A 209 28.40 17.34 -29.36
CA GLU A 209 29.41 17.39 -28.29
C GLU A 209 29.55 16.06 -27.51
N GLY A 210 29.35 14.92 -28.17
CA GLY A 210 29.41 13.59 -27.55
C GLY A 210 28.15 13.18 -26.78
N ASN A 211 27.07 13.97 -26.83
CA ASN A 211 25.78 13.66 -26.22
C ASN A 211 24.71 13.47 -27.30
N ASP A 212 24.19 12.24 -27.40
CA ASP A 212 23.16 11.81 -28.36
C ASP A 212 21.72 11.95 -27.84
N VAL A 213 21.50 12.43 -26.62
CA VAL A 213 20.16 12.49 -26.00
C VAL A 213 19.43 13.78 -26.35
N TRP A 214 18.23 13.64 -26.89
CA TRP A 214 17.30 14.72 -27.20
C TRP A 214 15.99 14.51 -26.44
N PHE A 215 15.49 15.54 -25.75
CA PHE A 215 14.20 15.50 -25.06
C PHE A 215 13.05 15.95 -25.96
N LYS A 216 11.92 15.23 -25.90
CA LYS A 216 10.68 15.58 -26.61
C LYS A 216 9.79 16.39 -25.67
N GLY A 217 9.61 17.67 -25.95
CA GLY A 217 8.69 18.51 -25.18
C GLY A 217 7.23 18.13 -25.42
N THR A 218 6.32 18.48 -24.50
CA THR A 218 4.86 18.36 -24.70
C THR A 218 4.37 19.11 -25.95
N SER A 219 5.08 20.16 -26.33
CA SER A 219 4.88 20.89 -27.60
C SER A 219 5.19 20.08 -28.88
N GLY A 220 5.69 18.85 -28.77
CA GLY A 220 6.12 18.03 -29.91
C GLY A 220 7.48 18.42 -30.49
N ARG A 221 8.19 19.39 -29.90
CA ARG A 221 9.52 19.83 -30.33
C ARG A 221 10.63 19.04 -29.66
N TRP A 222 11.76 18.89 -30.34
CA TRP A 222 12.96 18.25 -29.80
C TRP A 222 13.95 19.29 -29.27
N PHE A 223 14.52 19.03 -28.10
CA PHE A 223 15.52 19.89 -27.47
C PHE A 223 16.74 19.06 -27.11
N TRP A 224 17.93 19.54 -27.42
CA TRP A 224 19.15 18.84 -27.06
C TRP A 224 19.36 18.88 -25.55
N SER A 225 19.59 17.72 -24.93
CA SER A 225 19.62 17.59 -23.47
C SER A 225 20.80 18.33 -22.80
N GLY A 226 21.88 18.62 -23.53
CA GLY A 226 23.03 19.35 -23.00
C GLY A 226 22.76 20.81 -22.60
N ALA A 227 21.63 21.38 -23.02
CA ALA A 227 21.17 22.71 -22.61
C ALA A 227 20.43 22.73 -21.24
N PHE A 228 20.25 21.57 -20.61
CA PHE A 228 19.50 21.42 -19.35
C PHE A 228 20.40 21.03 -18.17
N GLU A 229 19.96 21.40 -16.96
CA GLU A 229 20.51 20.87 -15.72
C GLU A 229 20.39 19.33 -15.70
N GLY A 230 21.47 18.65 -15.29
CA GLY A 230 21.54 17.19 -15.34
C GLY A 230 21.85 16.58 -16.72
N GLY A 231 21.94 17.40 -17.77
CA GLY A 231 22.40 16.98 -19.10
C GLY A 231 21.60 15.81 -19.67
N ALA A 232 22.30 14.73 -20.06
CA ALA A 232 21.74 13.53 -20.69
C ALA A 232 20.89 12.64 -19.74
N ASN A 233 20.47 13.14 -18.58
CA ASN A 233 19.69 12.36 -17.62
C ASN A 233 18.25 12.09 -18.13
N THR A 234 17.99 10.83 -18.47
CA THR A 234 16.71 10.35 -18.99
C THR A 234 15.79 9.75 -17.93
N ALA A 235 16.15 9.82 -16.64
CA ALA A 235 15.33 9.27 -15.57
C ALA A 235 13.88 9.81 -15.66
N ASN A 236 12.92 8.89 -15.57
CA ASN A 236 11.48 9.16 -15.63
C ASN A 236 10.96 9.72 -16.97
N LEU A 237 11.73 9.59 -18.07
CA LEU A 237 11.29 9.86 -19.43
C LEU A 237 11.32 8.56 -20.26
N PRO A 238 10.25 8.24 -21.02
CA PRO A 238 10.27 7.08 -21.92
C PRO A 238 11.22 7.29 -23.11
N ASP A 239 11.87 6.20 -23.56
CA ASP A 239 12.70 6.19 -24.77
C ASP A 239 11.81 6.10 -26.02
N LEU A 240 11.99 7.04 -26.94
CA LEU A 240 11.26 7.23 -28.19
C LEU A 240 12.16 7.02 -29.41
N THR A 241 13.38 6.48 -29.22
CA THR A 241 14.31 6.20 -30.32
C THR A 241 13.65 5.23 -31.30
N PRO A 242 13.46 5.59 -32.59
CA PRO A 242 12.87 4.69 -33.57
C PRO A 242 13.72 3.41 -33.69
N ALA A 243 13.11 2.25 -33.44
CA ALA A 243 13.77 0.96 -33.68
C ALA A 243 14.08 0.81 -35.18
N ALA A 244 15.32 0.45 -35.53
CA ALA A 244 15.66 0.11 -36.90
C ALA A 244 14.72 -1.00 -37.41
N SER A 245 14.14 -0.82 -38.60
CA SER A 245 13.22 -1.79 -39.20
C SER A 245 13.97 -3.10 -39.48
N LEU A 246 13.48 -4.20 -38.92
CA LEU A 246 14.00 -5.55 -39.17
C LEU A 246 13.39 -6.12 -40.45
N GLY A 247 14.21 -6.74 -41.30
CA GLY A 247 13.76 -7.54 -42.44
C GLY A 247 13.10 -8.85 -42.02
N GLY A 248 12.40 -9.53 -42.92
CA GLY A 248 11.55 -10.70 -42.59
C GLY A 248 12.26 -11.92 -41.97
N GLN A 249 13.58 -12.04 -42.14
CA GLN A 249 14.40 -13.09 -41.51
C GLN A 249 15.26 -12.58 -40.34
N GLN A 250 15.17 -11.29 -40.02
CA GLN A 250 16.01 -10.66 -39.00
C GLN A 250 15.35 -10.70 -37.63
N ARG A 251 16.16 -10.97 -36.61
CA ARG A 251 15.78 -10.77 -35.21
C ARG A 251 16.84 -9.96 -34.49
N ARG A 252 16.42 -9.13 -33.54
CA ARG A 252 17.30 -8.39 -32.63
C ARG A 252 17.33 -9.07 -31.26
N THR A 253 18.50 -9.11 -30.64
CA THR A 253 18.64 -9.60 -29.27
C THR A 253 18.15 -8.56 -28.26
N THR A 254 17.33 -8.99 -27.28
CA THR A 254 16.84 -8.10 -26.20
C THR A 254 17.81 -8.05 -25.02
N THR A 255 18.73 -9.01 -24.94
CA THR A 255 19.82 -9.10 -23.96
C THR A 255 21.01 -9.83 -24.59
N GLU A 256 22.10 -10.02 -23.85
CA GLU A 256 23.20 -10.88 -24.29
C GLU A 256 22.71 -12.32 -24.54
N LEU A 257 22.99 -12.87 -25.72
CA LEU A 257 22.40 -14.13 -26.18
C LEU A 257 23.45 -15.13 -26.65
N ASN A 258 23.41 -16.33 -26.07
CA ASN A 258 24.31 -17.43 -26.38
C ASN A 258 23.85 -18.22 -27.62
N GLY A 259 24.74 -18.38 -28.60
CA GLY A 259 24.61 -19.30 -29.73
C GLY A 259 25.32 -20.62 -29.45
N ARG A 260 24.61 -21.73 -29.65
CA ARG A 260 25.04 -23.08 -29.24
C ARG A 260 25.08 -24.05 -30.42
N ALA A 261 25.85 -25.12 -30.27
CA ALA A 261 25.99 -26.16 -31.30
C ALA A 261 24.68 -26.94 -31.58
N ASP A 262 23.73 -26.95 -30.64
CA ASP A 262 22.42 -27.60 -30.77
C ASP A 262 21.39 -26.85 -29.91
N ALA A 263 20.10 -27.11 -30.12
CA ALA A 263 18.97 -26.51 -29.39
C ALA A 263 18.83 -27.08 -27.95
N ARG A 264 19.92 -27.00 -27.17
CA ARG A 264 20.01 -27.47 -25.79
C ARG A 264 20.77 -26.48 -24.93
N VAL A 265 20.34 -26.26 -23.70
CA VAL A 265 20.98 -25.28 -22.81
C VAL A 265 22.39 -25.69 -22.39
N ASN A 266 22.66 -27.00 -22.42
CA ASN A 266 23.96 -27.59 -22.13
C ASN A 266 24.79 -27.91 -23.39
N ALA A 267 24.30 -27.59 -24.60
CA ALA A 267 25.11 -27.73 -25.80
C ALA A 267 26.29 -26.76 -25.79
N THR A 268 27.38 -27.19 -26.43
CA THR A 268 28.62 -26.43 -26.58
C THR A 268 28.32 -25.00 -27.01
N LEU A 269 28.77 -24.03 -26.19
CA LEU A 269 28.69 -22.62 -26.51
C LEU A 269 29.62 -22.32 -27.69
N LYS A 270 29.09 -21.71 -28.74
CA LYS A 270 29.80 -21.40 -29.98
C LYS A 270 30.10 -19.91 -30.10
N GLN A 271 29.16 -19.08 -29.67
CA GLN A 271 29.29 -17.62 -29.70
C GLN A 271 28.33 -16.97 -28.70
N THR A 272 28.55 -15.67 -28.46
CA THR A 272 27.66 -14.82 -27.67
C THR A 272 27.44 -13.52 -28.41
N LEU A 273 26.18 -13.14 -28.58
CA LEU A 273 25.76 -11.90 -29.23
C LEU A 273 25.44 -10.86 -28.14
N PRO A 274 25.92 -9.60 -28.26
CA PRO A 274 25.58 -8.55 -27.31
C PRO A 274 24.10 -8.14 -27.42
N ALA A 275 23.57 -7.47 -26.40
CA ALA A 275 22.22 -6.90 -26.45
C ALA A 275 22.09 -5.88 -27.61
N GLY A 276 20.97 -5.93 -28.33
CA GLY A 276 20.71 -5.06 -29.49
C GLY A 276 21.36 -5.54 -30.79
N ALA A 277 22.08 -6.66 -30.80
CA ALA A 277 22.63 -7.26 -32.02
C ALA A 277 21.51 -7.76 -32.93
N VAL A 278 21.64 -7.52 -34.24
CA VAL A 278 20.70 -8.03 -35.26
C VAL A 278 21.36 -9.17 -36.00
N GLY A 279 20.64 -10.28 -36.16
CA GLY A 279 21.08 -11.46 -36.91
C GLY A 279 20.02 -11.99 -37.87
N ASP A 280 20.47 -12.68 -38.92
CA ASP A 280 19.64 -13.41 -39.87
C ASP A 280 19.49 -14.88 -39.47
N PHE A 281 18.28 -15.42 -39.59
CA PHE A 281 17.92 -16.78 -39.17
C PHE A 281 17.19 -17.51 -40.30
N ASP A 282 17.49 -18.81 -40.48
CA ASP A 282 17.01 -19.61 -41.62
C ASP A 282 16.06 -20.77 -41.25
N GLY A 283 16.00 -21.15 -39.97
CA GLY A 283 15.14 -22.23 -39.51
C GLY A 283 14.91 -22.26 -38.02
N TRP A 284 14.00 -23.11 -37.58
CA TRP A 284 13.65 -23.29 -36.17
C TRP A 284 13.32 -24.74 -35.83
N LYS A 285 13.48 -25.11 -34.55
CA LYS A 285 13.02 -26.40 -34.01
C LYS A 285 12.74 -26.30 -32.51
N TYR A 286 12.10 -27.33 -31.95
CA TYR A 286 11.97 -27.49 -30.51
C TYR A 286 13.28 -27.97 -29.85
N GLY A 287 13.56 -27.46 -28.65
CA GLY A 287 14.74 -27.79 -27.86
C GLY A 287 14.49 -27.68 -26.35
N ASP A 288 15.57 -27.61 -25.57
CA ASP A 288 15.48 -27.40 -24.13
C ASP A 288 14.82 -26.05 -23.82
N ALA A 289 13.97 -26.01 -22.79
CA ALA A 289 13.31 -24.76 -22.40
C ALA A 289 14.30 -23.77 -21.77
N VAL A 290 14.17 -22.50 -22.17
CA VAL A 290 14.80 -21.35 -21.51
C VAL A 290 13.67 -20.49 -20.94
N GLY A 291 13.47 -20.56 -19.62
CA GLY A 291 12.24 -20.06 -19.00
C GLY A 291 11.03 -20.89 -19.45
N THR A 292 10.05 -20.23 -20.09
CA THR A 292 8.86 -20.87 -20.66
C THR A 292 8.93 -21.11 -22.17
N GLU A 293 9.99 -20.63 -22.84
CA GLU A 293 10.16 -20.73 -24.30
C GLU A 293 11.03 -21.95 -24.64
N ASN A 294 10.55 -22.80 -25.55
CA ASN A 294 11.22 -24.03 -25.97
C ASN A 294 11.57 -24.05 -27.46
N ARG A 295 11.28 -22.97 -28.19
CA ARG A 295 11.67 -22.79 -29.59
C ARG A 295 13.06 -22.20 -29.68
N TRP A 296 13.87 -22.79 -30.56
CA TRP A 296 15.21 -22.34 -30.90
C TRP A 296 15.26 -22.01 -32.38
N VAL A 297 15.96 -20.94 -32.72
CA VAL A 297 16.19 -20.49 -34.10
C VAL A 297 17.65 -20.73 -34.50
N ARG A 298 17.87 -21.02 -35.77
CA ARG A 298 19.18 -21.30 -36.34
C ARG A 298 19.70 -20.07 -37.07
N GLY A 299 20.92 -19.63 -36.73
CA GLY A 299 21.58 -18.53 -37.42
C GLY A 299 21.92 -18.94 -38.86
N ALA A 300 21.49 -18.14 -39.84
CA ALA A 300 21.63 -18.46 -41.27
C ALA A 300 23.09 -18.62 -41.71
N HIS A 301 24.00 -17.87 -41.09
CA HIS A 301 25.42 -17.89 -41.43
C HIS A 301 26.25 -18.82 -40.53
N SER A 302 25.93 -18.90 -39.24
CA SER A 302 26.69 -19.68 -38.28
C SER A 302 26.23 -21.13 -38.19
N GLY A 303 24.95 -21.40 -38.46
CA GLY A 303 24.30 -22.67 -38.16
C GLY A 303 24.09 -22.92 -36.66
N ASP A 304 24.45 -21.96 -35.80
CA ASP A 304 24.30 -22.06 -34.34
C ASP A 304 22.84 -21.84 -33.92
N TRP A 305 22.48 -22.42 -32.79
CA TRP A 305 21.15 -22.38 -32.22
C TRP A 305 21.05 -21.35 -31.10
N PHE A 306 20.03 -20.50 -31.20
CA PHE A 306 19.74 -19.43 -30.26
C PHE A 306 18.33 -19.61 -29.71
N SER A 307 18.15 -19.41 -28.41
CA SER A 307 16.81 -19.45 -27.82
C SER A 307 15.99 -18.24 -28.30
N LEU A 308 14.74 -18.49 -28.68
CA LEU A 308 13.81 -17.44 -29.09
C LEU A 308 13.39 -16.51 -27.93
N ALA A 309 13.64 -16.92 -26.68
CA ALA A 309 13.23 -16.19 -25.46
C ALA A 309 13.73 -14.74 -25.40
N TYR A 310 14.84 -14.45 -26.08
CA TYR A 310 15.55 -13.17 -26.02
C TYR A 310 15.72 -12.52 -27.40
N LEU A 311 14.80 -12.82 -28.32
CA LEU A 311 14.80 -12.29 -29.67
C LEU A 311 13.50 -11.54 -29.96
N GLU A 312 13.61 -10.42 -30.67
CA GLU A 312 12.49 -9.65 -31.21
C GLU A 312 12.55 -9.61 -32.76
N PRO A 313 11.45 -9.90 -33.47
CA PRO A 313 10.18 -10.41 -32.94
C PRO A 313 10.32 -11.84 -32.38
N SER A 314 9.59 -12.13 -31.30
CA SER A 314 9.59 -13.43 -30.62
C SER A 314 8.69 -14.46 -31.32
N ASN A 315 8.87 -14.62 -32.63
CA ASN A 315 8.13 -15.56 -33.47
C ASN A 315 9.07 -16.29 -34.44
N VAL A 316 8.54 -17.36 -35.04
CA VAL A 316 9.25 -18.19 -36.03
C VAL A 316 8.73 -17.94 -37.45
N ASP A 317 8.03 -16.83 -37.65
CA ASP A 317 7.44 -16.50 -38.94
C ASP A 317 8.57 -16.33 -39.98
N ASN A 318 8.33 -16.83 -41.19
CA ASN A 318 9.32 -16.81 -42.29
C ASN A 318 10.62 -17.62 -42.01
N LEU A 319 10.59 -18.56 -41.06
CA LEU A 319 11.67 -19.54 -40.83
C LEU A 319 11.23 -20.95 -41.24
N ALA A 320 12.18 -21.76 -41.74
CA ALA A 320 11.92 -23.16 -42.04
C ALA A 320 11.70 -23.98 -40.76
N ASP A 321 10.66 -24.81 -40.73
CA ASP A 321 10.45 -25.80 -39.66
C ASP A 321 11.40 -27.00 -39.87
N LEU A 322 12.30 -27.20 -38.91
CA LEU A 322 13.33 -28.24 -38.92
C LEU A 322 13.04 -29.38 -37.93
N ASN A 323 11.80 -29.50 -37.45
CA ASN A 323 11.39 -30.59 -36.56
C ASN A 323 11.29 -31.93 -37.32
N PRO A 324 11.58 -33.08 -36.67
CA PRO A 324 11.36 -34.40 -37.27
C PRO A 324 9.88 -34.62 -37.62
N ALA A 325 9.61 -35.30 -38.75
CA ALA A 325 8.25 -35.67 -39.14
C ALA A 325 7.58 -36.56 -38.08
N ALA A 326 6.33 -36.25 -37.72
CA ALA A 326 5.62 -36.93 -36.64
C ALA A 326 5.29 -38.40 -36.95
N PRO A 327 5.42 -39.33 -35.99
CA PRO A 327 5.00 -40.73 -36.14
C PRO A 327 3.46 -40.83 -36.22
N THR A 328 2.94 -41.85 -36.92
CA THR A 328 1.50 -42.13 -37.08
C THR A 328 1.00 -43.05 -35.95
N PRO A 329 -0.18 -42.84 -35.34
CA PRO A 329 -0.70 -43.73 -34.31
C PRO A 329 -1.07 -45.10 -34.90
N SER A 330 -0.78 -46.16 -34.16
CA SER A 330 -0.91 -47.57 -34.60
C SER A 330 -2.18 -48.25 -34.04
N ALA A 331 -2.82 -47.65 -33.03
CA ALA A 331 -4.06 -48.13 -32.43
C ALA A 331 -5.13 -47.02 -32.33
N SER A 332 -6.40 -47.42 -32.30
CA SER A 332 -7.56 -46.49 -32.29
C SER A 332 -7.62 -45.61 -31.03
N ASN A 333 -6.98 -46.03 -29.94
CA ASN A 333 -6.92 -45.30 -28.67
C ASN A 333 -5.62 -44.50 -28.48
N GLU A 334 -4.82 -44.34 -29.53
CA GLU A 334 -3.59 -43.55 -29.52
C GLU A 334 -3.80 -42.15 -30.13
N ARG A 335 -3.10 -41.14 -29.60
CA ARG A 335 -3.07 -39.78 -30.19
C ARG A 335 -1.63 -39.27 -30.22
N VAL A 336 -1.26 -38.61 -31.30
CA VAL A 336 0.07 -37.99 -31.44
C VAL A 336 -0.02 -36.56 -30.91
N VAL A 337 0.84 -36.24 -29.96
CA VAL A 337 0.96 -34.91 -29.38
C VAL A 337 1.39 -33.92 -30.46
N GLY A 338 0.66 -32.82 -30.58
CA GLY A 338 0.93 -31.74 -31.52
C GLY A 338 2.18 -30.94 -31.17
N ALA A 339 2.48 -29.93 -31.99
CA ALA A 339 3.71 -29.15 -31.89
C ALA A 339 3.90 -28.45 -30.53
N GLY A 340 2.82 -28.08 -29.84
CA GLY A 340 2.86 -27.42 -28.53
C GLY A 340 3.14 -28.32 -27.32
N GLY A 341 3.25 -29.64 -27.50
CA GLY A 341 3.25 -30.58 -26.37
C GLY A 341 1.86 -30.73 -25.74
N ALA A 342 1.72 -31.64 -24.77
CA ALA A 342 0.45 -31.83 -24.05
C ALA A 342 0.68 -32.02 -22.54
N ASN A 343 -0.05 -31.26 -21.72
CA ASN A 343 -0.01 -31.37 -20.27
C ASN A 343 -1.13 -32.29 -19.76
N GLY A 344 -0.75 -33.32 -19.01
CA GLY A 344 -1.64 -34.22 -18.28
C GLY A 344 -1.87 -33.71 -16.87
N ARG A 345 -3.14 -33.55 -16.51
CA ARG A 345 -3.58 -32.94 -15.25
C ARG A 345 -4.35 -33.92 -14.39
N THR A 346 -4.48 -33.63 -13.10
CA THR A 346 -5.30 -34.45 -12.18
C THR A 346 -6.80 -34.38 -12.48
N GLY A 347 -7.25 -33.45 -13.33
CA GLY A 347 -8.62 -33.32 -13.81
C GLY A 347 -8.71 -32.51 -15.13
N PRO A 348 -9.89 -32.48 -15.78
CA PRO A 348 -10.08 -31.94 -17.13
C PRO A 348 -10.29 -30.42 -17.11
N GLY A 349 -9.29 -29.68 -16.65
CA GLY A 349 -9.30 -28.21 -16.62
C GLY A 349 -7.95 -27.62 -16.21
N ARG A 350 -7.71 -26.35 -16.54
CA ARG A 350 -6.49 -25.60 -16.21
C ARG A 350 -6.29 -25.39 -14.71
N ASN A 351 -7.38 -25.43 -13.92
CA ASN A 351 -7.35 -25.33 -12.45
C ASN A 351 -6.87 -26.60 -11.74
N TYR A 352 -6.68 -27.70 -12.48
CA TYR A 352 -6.12 -28.93 -11.92
C TYR A 352 -4.60 -28.98 -12.07
N THR A 353 -3.92 -29.57 -11.09
CA THR A 353 -2.46 -29.73 -11.07
C THR A 353 -1.96 -30.48 -12.28
N VAL A 354 -0.89 -29.98 -12.92
CA VAL A 354 -0.15 -30.72 -13.96
C VAL A 354 0.61 -31.85 -13.28
N ALA A 355 0.25 -33.09 -13.59
CA ALA A 355 0.87 -34.31 -13.05
C ALA A 355 1.87 -34.93 -14.04
N GLN A 356 1.80 -34.55 -15.32
CA GLN A 356 2.62 -35.10 -16.40
C GLN A 356 2.70 -34.11 -17.57
N SER A 357 3.80 -34.12 -18.31
CA SER A 357 3.92 -33.43 -19.60
C SER A 357 4.41 -34.40 -20.66
N LEU A 358 3.79 -34.37 -21.84
CA LEU A 358 4.18 -35.16 -23.01
C LEU A 358 4.82 -34.22 -24.05
N PRO A 359 6.06 -34.52 -24.51
CA PRO A 359 6.71 -33.78 -25.59
C PRO A 359 5.95 -33.86 -26.92
N ALA A 360 6.14 -32.86 -27.78
CA ALA A 360 5.64 -32.87 -29.15
C ALA A 360 6.08 -34.14 -29.91
N GLY A 361 5.20 -34.70 -30.75
CA GLY A 361 5.45 -35.93 -31.50
C GLY A 361 5.35 -37.22 -30.70
N THR A 362 5.14 -37.16 -29.38
CA THR A 362 4.91 -38.35 -28.55
C THR A 362 3.57 -38.99 -28.89
N VAL A 363 3.51 -40.33 -28.94
CA VAL A 363 2.24 -41.07 -29.01
C VAL A 363 1.75 -41.33 -27.59
N GLY A 364 0.59 -40.78 -27.24
CA GLY A 364 -0.10 -41.05 -25.99
C GLY A 364 -1.17 -42.13 -26.17
N THR A 365 -1.36 -42.99 -25.16
CA THR A 365 -2.43 -43.99 -25.11
C THR A 365 -3.52 -43.56 -24.13
N PHE A 366 -4.77 -43.58 -24.57
CA PHE A 366 -5.93 -43.09 -23.81
C PHE A 366 -6.96 -44.19 -23.59
N ASN A 367 -7.74 -44.11 -22.51
CA ASN A 367 -8.80 -45.06 -22.21
C ASN A 367 -10.19 -44.41 -22.07
N GLY A 368 -10.27 -43.08 -22.15
CA GLY A 368 -11.55 -42.39 -22.13
C GLY A 368 -11.44 -40.91 -22.41
N TRP A 369 -12.56 -40.21 -22.37
CA TRP A 369 -12.66 -38.76 -22.58
C TRP A 369 -13.78 -38.14 -21.76
N THR A 370 -13.78 -36.82 -21.59
CA THR A 370 -14.89 -36.09 -20.97
C THR A 370 -15.00 -34.67 -21.53
N ARG A 371 -16.11 -33.99 -21.21
CA ARG A 371 -16.24 -32.54 -21.42
C ARG A 371 -15.80 -31.82 -20.16
N GLY A 372 -14.73 -31.06 -20.26
CA GLY A 372 -14.09 -30.31 -19.18
C GLY A 372 -14.12 -28.80 -19.42
N GLU A 373 -13.14 -28.08 -18.89
CA GLU A 373 -12.95 -26.66 -19.19
C GLU A 373 -12.73 -26.46 -20.69
N THR A 374 -13.39 -25.46 -21.26
CA THR A 374 -13.16 -25.02 -22.65
C THR A 374 -11.85 -24.25 -22.76
N VAL A 375 -10.90 -24.82 -23.51
CA VAL A 375 -9.59 -24.23 -23.80
C VAL A 375 -9.57 -23.96 -25.30
N GLU A 376 -9.41 -22.69 -25.71
CA GLU A 376 -9.34 -22.32 -27.14
C GLU A 376 -10.52 -22.85 -27.98
N GLY A 377 -11.72 -22.85 -27.40
CA GLY A 377 -12.94 -23.34 -28.05
C GLY A 377 -13.11 -24.87 -28.03
N ILE A 378 -12.19 -25.62 -27.44
CA ILE A 378 -12.23 -27.09 -27.35
C ILE A 378 -12.46 -27.50 -25.89
N ASP A 379 -13.54 -28.24 -25.64
CA ASP A 379 -13.94 -28.73 -24.32
C ASP A 379 -13.63 -30.21 -24.08
N VAL A 380 -13.06 -30.91 -25.05
CA VAL A 380 -12.75 -32.34 -24.96
C VAL A 380 -11.40 -32.56 -24.27
N TRP A 381 -11.39 -33.44 -23.27
CA TRP A 381 -10.19 -33.88 -22.54
C TRP A 381 -10.07 -35.40 -22.60
N PHE A 382 -8.89 -35.91 -22.96
CA PHE A 382 -8.58 -37.34 -22.99
C PHE A 382 -8.03 -37.82 -21.63
N ARG A 383 -8.44 -39.00 -21.20
CA ARG A 383 -7.90 -39.66 -20.00
C ARG A 383 -6.82 -40.66 -20.40
N GLY A 384 -5.60 -40.45 -19.90
CA GLY A 384 -4.47 -41.34 -20.14
C GLY A 384 -4.70 -42.73 -19.55
N ALA A 385 -4.35 -43.78 -20.31
CA ALA A 385 -4.67 -45.16 -19.96
C ALA A 385 -3.90 -45.69 -18.72
N LEU A 386 -2.71 -45.14 -18.45
CA LEU A 386 -1.82 -45.60 -17.38
C LEU A 386 -2.08 -44.90 -16.04
N ALA A 387 -1.88 -43.58 -16.00
CA ALA A 387 -1.95 -42.80 -14.77
C ALA A 387 -3.33 -42.15 -14.53
N GLY A 388 -4.26 -42.24 -15.49
CA GLY A 388 -5.57 -41.60 -15.39
C GLY A 388 -5.56 -40.06 -15.48
N ASN A 389 -4.42 -39.46 -15.83
CA ASN A 389 -4.28 -38.01 -16.03
C ASN A 389 -5.12 -37.53 -17.22
N TRP A 390 -5.59 -36.29 -17.15
CA TRP A 390 -6.43 -35.64 -18.16
C TRP A 390 -5.63 -34.70 -19.04
N PHE A 391 -5.64 -34.93 -20.34
CA PHE A 391 -4.94 -34.14 -21.34
C PHE A 391 -5.94 -33.40 -22.22
N TRP A 392 -5.73 -32.10 -22.41
CA TRP A 392 -6.58 -31.33 -23.30
C TRP A 392 -6.39 -31.79 -24.76
N SER A 393 -7.48 -32.12 -25.45
CA SER A 393 -7.43 -32.73 -26.79
C SER A 393 -6.86 -31.81 -27.88
N GLY A 394 -6.93 -30.49 -27.71
CA GLY A 394 -6.32 -29.54 -28.65
C GLY A 394 -4.78 -29.59 -28.67
N GLY A 395 -4.15 -30.22 -27.67
CA GLY A 395 -2.72 -30.51 -27.67
C GLY A 395 -2.31 -31.68 -28.55
N PHE A 396 -3.25 -32.30 -29.27
CA PHE A 396 -3.01 -33.46 -30.13
C PHE A 396 -3.38 -33.17 -31.58
N THR A 397 -2.75 -33.91 -32.50
CA THR A 397 -3.02 -33.86 -33.94
C THR A 397 -4.44 -34.28 -34.31
N SER A 398 -5.14 -35.01 -33.42
CA SER A 398 -6.55 -35.38 -33.57
C SER A 398 -7.30 -35.17 -32.27
N GLN A 399 -8.44 -34.50 -32.36
CA GLN A 399 -9.39 -34.30 -31.24
C GLN A 399 -10.49 -35.37 -31.21
N SER A 400 -10.49 -36.32 -32.15
CA SER A 400 -11.53 -37.35 -32.23
C SER A 400 -11.61 -38.16 -30.94
N THR A 401 -12.84 -38.46 -30.51
CA THR A 401 -13.15 -39.34 -29.39
C THR A 401 -13.32 -40.80 -29.81
N ASP A 402 -13.12 -41.12 -31.09
CA ASP A 402 -13.26 -42.47 -31.61
C ASP A 402 -12.34 -43.44 -30.88
N GLY A 403 -12.90 -44.58 -30.47
CA GLY A 403 -12.18 -45.59 -29.70
C GLY A 403 -11.98 -45.25 -28.21
N LEU A 404 -12.61 -44.20 -27.68
CA LEU A 404 -12.54 -43.80 -26.27
C LEU A 404 -13.92 -43.78 -25.60
N GLU A 405 -13.99 -44.27 -24.36
CA GLU A 405 -15.21 -44.24 -23.53
C GLU A 405 -15.44 -42.85 -22.92
N GLN A 406 -16.68 -42.36 -22.91
CA GLN A 406 -17.01 -41.11 -22.22
C GLN A 406 -17.11 -41.35 -20.70
N ILE A 407 -16.35 -40.59 -19.92
CA ILE A 407 -16.27 -40.67 -18.46
C ILE A 407 -16.88 -39.39 -17.85
N ALA A 408 -17.58 -39.52 -16.72
CA ALA A 408 -18.16 -38.37 -16.01
C ALA A 408 -17.11 -37.34 -15.60
N THR A 409 -17.41 -36.05 -15.78
CA THR A 409 -16.50 -34.96 -15.40
C THR A 409 -16.32 -34.92 -13.88
N PRO A 410 -15.09 -35.05 -13.34
CA PRO A 410 -14.84 -34.88 -11.92
C PRO A 410 -15.06 -33.41 -11.51
N THR A 411 -15.49 -33.17 -10.27
CA THR A 411 -15.69 -31.82 -9.73
C THR A 411 -14.36 -31.09 -9.57
N ALA A 412 -14.26 -29.82 -9.97
CA ALA A 412 -13.03 -29.05 -9.88
C ALA A 412 -12.75 -28.55 -8.46
N PRO A 413 -11.48 -28.56 -8.00
CA PRO A 413 -11.07 -27.74 -6.88
C PRO A 413 -11.21 -26.25 -7.28
N PRO A 414 -11.54 -25.35 -6.34
CA PRO A 414 -11.66 -23.93 -6.62
C PRO A 414 -10.34 -23.35 -7.19
N PRO A 415 -10.40 -22.38 -8.12
CA PRO A 415 -9.21 -21.85 -8.79
C PRO A 415 -8.24 -21.20 -7.80
N THR A 416 -6.96 -21.56 -7.90
CA THR A 416 -5.86 -20.85 -7.22
C THR A 416 -5.52 -19.61 -8.03
N ALA A 417 -5.61 -18.43 -7.44
CA ALA A 417 -5.30 -17.16 -8.10
C ALA A 417 -3.79 -17.06 -8.39
N THR A 418 -3.39 -16.26 -9.39
CA THR A 418 -1.97 -15.98 -9.65
C THR A 418 -1.37 -15.20 -8.46
N PRO A 419 -0.21 -15.59 -7.93
CA PRO A 419 0.46 -14.84 -6.88
C PRO A 419 0.70 -13.36 -7.24
N THR A 420 0.38 -12.46 -6.32
CA THR A 420 0.66 -11.01 -6.41
C THR A 420 1.38 -10.54 -5.15
N GLY A 421 1.86 -9.30 -5.10
CA GLY A 421 2.45 -8.74 -3.86
C GLY A 421 1.48 -8.76 -2.67
N ASP A 422 0.17 -8.56 -2.93
CA ASP A 422 -0.86 -8.57 -1.89
C ASP A 422 -1.49 -9.95 -1.66
N ASN A 423 -1.27 -10.91 -2.57
CA ASN A 423 -1.67 -12.32 -2.45
C ASN A 423 -0.51 -13.24 -2.86
N PRO A 424 0.56 -13.34 -2.05
CA PRO A 424 1.81 -14.01 -2.46
C PRO A 424 1.69 -15.51 -2.66
N LEU A 425 0.61 -16.15 -2.17
CA LEU A 425 0.36 -17.58 -2.34
C LEU A 425 -0.84 -17.90 -3.25
N GLY A 426 -1.45 -16.89 -3.89
CA GLY A 426 -2.56 -17.14 -4.81
C GLY A 426 -3.81 -17.69 -4.14
N LEU A 427 -4.06 -17.33 -2.87
CA LEU A 427 -5.20 -17.80 -2.10
C LEU A 427 -6.53 -17.37 -2.76
N PRO A 428 -7.62 -18.12 -2.52
CA PRO A 428 -8.97 -17.63 -2.83
C PRO A 428 -9.19 -16.26 -2.18
N THR A 429 -10.00 -15.43 -2.84
CA THR A 429 -10.23 -14.04 -2.43
C THR A 429 -11.71 -13.78 -2.20
N HIS A 430 -11.99 -12.81 -1.34
CA HIS A 430 -13.33 -12.28 -1.08
C HIS A 430 -13.30 -10.76 -0.99
N THR A 431 -14.48 -10.13 -1.11
CA THR A 431 -14.62 -8.70 -0.87
C THR A 431 -14.32 -8.41 0.60
N PRO A 432 -13.33 -7.56 0.91
CA PRO A 432 -13.00 -7.22 2.29
C PRO A 432 -14.20 -6.74 3.09
N PHE A 433 -14.29 -7.13 4.36
CA PHE A 433 -15.28 -6.55 5.27
C PHE A 433 -14.85 -5.16 5.74
N TYR A 434 -13.56 -4.99 6.03
CA TYR A 434 -13.00 -3.67 6.27
C TYR A 434 -12.89 -2.90 4.93
N PRO A 435 -13.60 -1.76 4.75
CA PRO A 435 -13.79 -1.15 3.43
C PRO A 435 -12.51 -0.62 2.78
N ASP A 436 -11.48 -0.31 3.56
CA ASP A 436 -10.20 0.21 3.05
C ASP A 436 -9.11 -0.87 2.96
N ALA A 437 -9.43 -2.15 3.18
CA ALA A 437 -8.48 -3.21 2.88
C ALA A 437 -8.35 -3.36 1.37
N VAL A 438 -7.13 -3.56 0.88
CA VAL A 438 -6.85 -3.68 -0.56
C VAL A 438 -7.28 -5.03 -1.14
N ILE A 439 -7.42 -6.05 -0.29
CA ILE A 439 -7.79 -7.42 -0.67
C ILE A 439 -8.29 -8.19 0.56
N GLY A 440 -9.23 -9.11 0.33
CA GLY A 440 -9.66 -10.14 1.27
C GLY A 440 -9.19 -11.50 0.78
N LEU A 441 -8.52 -12.25 1.64
CA LEU A 441 -8.00 -13.59 1.36
C LEU A 441 -8.73 -14.60 2.24
N ASP A 442 -8.96 -15.81 1.74
CA ASP A 442 -9.39 -16.95 2.56
C ASP A 442 -8.14 -17.75 3.00
N ALA A 443 -7.43 -17.25 4.02
CA ALA A 443 -6.23 -17.93 4.54
C ALA A 443 -6.57 -19.32 5.13
N PRO A 444 -5.68 -20.32 4.98
CA PRO A 444 -5.95 -21.68 5.45
C PRO A 444 -6.07 -21.76 6.99
N LEU A 445 -5.42 -20.85 7.70
CA LEU A 445 -5.49 -20.69 9.14
C LEU A 445 -6.66 -19.79 9.53
N GLY A 446 -7.23 -20.03 10.71
CA GLY A 446 -8.42 -19.31 11.14
C GLY A 446 -9.72 -19.78 10.47
N ASN A 447 -9.69 -20.69 9.48
CA ASN A 447 -10.83 -21.31 8.78
C ASN A 447 -11.84 -22.11 9.66
N SER A 448 -11.82 -21.92 10.97
CA SER A 448 -12.79 -22.49 11.89
C SER A 448 -13.80 -21.43 12.34
N PRO A 449 -15.09 -21.78 12.44
CA PRO A 449 -16.10 -20.91 13.06
C PRO A 449 -15.67 -20.46 14.46
N ARG A 450 -16.06 -19.25 14.86
CA ARG A 450 -15.99 -18.81 16.26
C ARG A 450 -16.81 -19.76 17.15
N GLY A 451 -16.11 -20.59 17.93
CA GLY A 451 -16.69 -21.63 18.79
C GLY A 451 -15.62 -22.37 19.60
N THR A 452 -16.00 -23.40 20.36
CA THR A 452 -15.13 -24.12 21.33
C THR A 452 -14.12 -25.10 20.73
N LYS A 453 -13.92 -25.11 19.41
CA LYS A 453 -13.16 -26.14 18.66
C LYS A 453 -11.96 -26.70 19.45
N GLY A 454 -12.07 -27.97 19.85
CA GLY A 454 -10.99 -28.74 20.50
C GLY A 454 -10.90 -28.66 22.02
N LYS A 455 -11.70 -27.82 22.71
CA LYS A 455 -11.84 -27.84 24.17
C LYS A 455 -13.18 -28.48 24.58
N PRO A 456 -13.33 -28.98 25.82
CA PRO A 456 -14.63 -29.42 26.34
C PRO A 456 -15.70 -28.36 26.04
N ALA A 457 -16.93 -28.79 25.75
CA ALA A 457 -18.04 -27.90 25.38
C ALA A 457 -18.39 -26.94 26.55
N VAL A 458 -17.67 -25.83 26.63
CA VAL A 458 -18.06 -24.68 27.45
C VAL A 458 -18.98 -23.82 26.58
N PRO A 459 -20.16 -23.41 27.03
CA PRO A 459 -20.97 -22.44 26.30
C PRO A 459 -20.17 -21.13 26.14
N ALA A 460 -19.69 -20.87 24.92
CA ALA A 460 -18.98 -19.64 24.58
C ALA A 460 -19.84 -18.84 23.60
N PRO A 461 -20.27 -17.61 23.95
CA PRO A 461 -21.05 -16.79 23.04
C PRO A 461 -20.21 -16.44 21.81
N VAL A 462 -20.81 -16.55 20.62
CA VAL A 462 -20.19 -16.19 19.34
C VAL A 462 -20.29 -14.68 19.16
N ILE A 463 -19.33 -13.96 19.75
CA ILE A 463 -19.30 -12.50 19.78
C ILE A 463 -17.92 -11.95 19.42
N ILE A 464 -17.91 -10.73 18.89
CA ILE A 464 -16.71 -9.88 18.80
C ILE A 464 -16.89 -8.74 19.78
N ASP A 465 -16.18 -8.79 20.89
CA ASP A 465 -16.21 -7.72 21.90
C ASP A 465 -14.82 -7.20 22.27
N GLN A 466 -13.78 -7.75 21.63
CA GLN A 466 -12.40 -7.34 21.82
C GLN A 466 -11.74 -6.97 20.49
N PHE A 467 -10.85 -5.98 20.56
CA PHE A 467 -9.92 -5.58 19.52
C PHE A 467 -8.51 -5.88 20.00
N HIS A 468 -7.78 -6.69 19.23
CA HIS A 468 -6.48 -7.25 19.61
C HIS A 468 -5.37 -6.57 18.84
N ILE A 469 -4.46 -5.92 19.55
CA ILE A 469 -3.34 -5.19 18.96
C ILE A 469 -2.08 -6.05 19.05
N HIS A 470 -1.60 -6.47 17.89
CA HIS A 470 -0.34 -7.16 17.70
C HIS A 470 0.56 -6.41 16.73
N ARG A 471 1.83 -6.78 16.75
CA ARG A 471 2.78 -6.39 15.73
C ARG A 471 3.65 -7.58 15.35
N THR A 472 4.22 -7.49 14.17
CA THR A 472 5.19 -8.47 13.71
C THR A 472 6.54 -8.27 14.44
N GLY A 473 7.27 -9.37 14.60
CA GLY A 473 8.65 -9.34 15.12
C GLY A 473 9.69 -9.08 14.03
N SER A 474 9.26 -8.64 12.85
CA SER A 474 10.10 -8.44 11.68
C SER A 474 9.79 -7.09 11.03
N SER A 475 10.78 -6.47 10.41
CA SER A 475 10.59 -5.25 9.59
C SER A 475 10.06 -5.55 8.18
N GLY A 476 10.01 -6.83 7.79
CA GLY A 476 9.56 -7.29 6.47
C GLY A 476 8.05 -7.39 6.35
N ASP A 477 7.56 -7.67 5.14
CA ASP A 477 6.17 -8.00 4.91
C ASP A 477 5.91 -9.49 5.24
N ASP A 478 5.22 -9.73 6.36
CA ASP A 478 4.83 -11.07 6.82
C ASP A 478 3.57 -11.64 6.14
N GLY A 479 3.07 -11.03 5.06
CA GLY A 479 1.86 -11.47 4.37
C GLY A 479 1.93 -12.93 3.89
N ALA A 480 3.08 -13.35 3.33
CA ALA A 480 3.28 -14.75 2.92
C ALA A 480 3.27 -15.73 4.12
N TRP A 481 3.70 -15.27 5.29
CA TRP A 481 3.68 -16.06 6.52
C TRP A 481 2.24 -16.30 7.00
N PHE A 482 1.40 -15.25 6.95
CA PHE A 482 -0.02 -15.34 7.31
C PHE A 482 -0.86 -16.09 6.27
N SER A 483 -0.39 -16.23 5.03
CA SER A 483 -1.08 -16.97 3.96
C SER A 483 -0.96 -18.50 4.04
N LYS A 484 -0.13 -19.06 4.93
CA LYS A 484 0.11 -20.53 5.02
C LYS A 484 -0.19 -21.08 6.40
N ASP A 485 -0.44 -22.38 6.47
CA ASP A 485 -0.42 -23.14 7.73
C ASP A 485 1.02 -23.13 8.27
N ASN A 486 1.30 -22.17 9.15
CA ASN A 486 2.61 -21.94 9.74
C ASN A 486 2.72 -22.62 11.11
N ASP A 487 3.95 -22.89 11.54
CA ASP A 487 4.23 -23.64 12.78
C ASP A 487 3.74 -22.94 14.06
N ARG A 488 3.44 -21.64 14.00
CA ARG A 488 2.83 -20.88 15.11
C ARG A 488 1.30 -20.87 15.06
N SER A 489 0.73 -21.47 14.01
CA SER A 489 -0.66 -21.35 13.58
C SER A 489 -1.14 -19.90 13.52
N SER A 490 -0.27 -18.92 13.26
CA SER A 490 -0.57 -17.48 13.37
C SER A 490 -1.33 -16.93 12.18
N CYS A 491 -2.43 -16.22 12.42
CA CYS A 491 -3.21 -15.54 11.38
C CYS A 491 -4.08 -14.41 11.99
N PRO A 492 -3.84 -13.13 11.66
CA PRO A 492 -4.72 -12.03 12.05
C PRO A 492 -5.98 -11.96 11.18
N HIS A 493 -6.93 -11.09 11.55
CA HIS A 493 -7.94 -10.64 10.58
C HIS A 493 -7.31 -9.68 9.58
N LEU A 494 -6.57 -8.68 10.09
CA LEU A 494 -5.94 -7.66 9.25
C LEU A 494 -4.43 -7.60 9.47
N HIS A 495 -3.68 -7.39 8.40
CA HIS A 495 -2.27 -7.03 8.45
C HIS A 495 -2.09 -5.60 7.92
N VAL A 496 -1.57 -4.70 8.75
CA VAL A 496 -1.36 -3.27 8.44
C VAL A 496 0.12 -3.01 8.15
N LEU A 497 0.42 -2.67 6.89
CA LEU A 497 1.77 -2.37 6.40
C LEU A 497 2.26 -0.98 6.85
N GLY A 498 3.57 -0.74 6.74
CA GLY A 498 4.23 0.52 7.17
C GLY A 498 3.65 1.80 6.57
N ASN A 499 3.05 1.72 5.38
CA ASN A 499 2.38 2.84 4.71
C ASN A 499 0.85 2.89 4.96
N GLY A 500 0.35 2.14 5.95
CA GLY A 500 -1.07 2.05 6.27
C GLY A 500 -1.91 1.26 5.25
N ARG A 501 -1.31 0.61 4.25
CA ARG A 501 -2.03 -0.36 3.40
C ARG A 501 -2.41 -1.58 4.24
N THR A 502 -3.64 -2.08 4.04
CA THR A 502 -4.19 -3.16 4.87
C THR A 502 -4.66 -4.32 4.03
N ARG A 503 -4.36 -5.56 4.44
CA ARG A 503 -4.90 -6.79 3.83
C ARG A 503 -5.73 -7.55 4.85
N GLU A 504 -6.85 -8.11 4.43
CA GLU A 504 -7.70 -8.98 5.23
C GLU A 504 -7.39 -10.45 4.92
N PHE A 505 -7.05 -11.24 5.94
CA PHE A 505 -6.60 -12.64 5.81
C PHE A 505 -7.67 -13.67 6.16
N ILE A 506 -8.59 -13.31 7.06
CA ILE A 506 -9.73 -14.13 7.44
C ILE A 506 -10.94 -13.24 7.66
N ARG A 507 -12.11 -13.82 7.47
CA ARG A 507 -13.39 -13.12 7.63
C ARG A 507 -13.69 -12.83 9.11
N PRO A 508 -14.52 -11.83 9.44
CA PRO A 508 -14.90 -11.55 10.81
C PRO A 508 -15.55 -12.73 11.55
N SER A 509 -16.25 -13.64 10.85
CA SER A 509 -16.83 -14.86 11.46
C SER A 509 -15.82 -15.88 11.97
N MET A 510 -14.55 -15.68 11.65
CA MET A 510 -13.47 -16.64 11.85
C MET A 510 -12.65 -16.30 13.10
N LYS A 511 -12.07 -17.31 13.72
CA LYS A 511 -11.23 -17.11 14.92
C LYS A 511 -9.81 -16.73 14.48
N PRO A 512 -9.25 -15.57 14.91
CA PRO A 512 -7.86 -15.24 14.66
C PRO A 512 -6.94 -16.18 15.42
N ALA A 513 -5.68 -16.22 15.05
CA ALA A 513 -4.68 -16.97 15.77
C ALA A 513 -3.50 -16.07 16.09
N LEU A 514 -3.55 -15.42 17.26
CA LEU A 514 -2.63 -14.35 17.62
C LEU A 514 -1.90 -14.60 18.95
N THR A 515 -2.64 -14.97 20.01
CA THR A 515 -2.07 -15.14 21.36
C THR A 515 -2.33 -16.52 21.96
N GLY A 516 -3.52 -17.08 21.75
CA GLY A 516 -3.88 -18.39 22.32
C GLY A 516 -5.38 -18.70 22.29
N PRO A 517 -5.78 -19.94 22.57
CA PRO A 517 -7.13 -20.43 22.32
C PRO A 517 -8.23 -19.67 23.08
N ASP A 518 -7.93 -19.14 24.27
CA ASP A 518 -8.91 -18.50 25.17
C ASP A 518 -9.17 -17.03 24.84
N TRP A 519 -8.23 -16.33 24.18
CA TRP A 519 -8.39 -14.93 23.80
C TRP A 519 -9.01 -14.80 22.42
N ASN A 520 -8.62 -15.68 21.50
CA ASN A 520 -8.91 -15.50 20.09
C ASN A 520 -10.42 -15.47 19.75
N TRP A 521 -11.28 -16.25 20.42
CA TRP A 521 -12.69 -16.40 20.01
C TRP A 521 -13.55 -15.13 20.17
N ARG A 522 -13.09 -14.18 21.01
CA ARG A 522 -13.74 -12.87 21.27
C ARG A 522 -13.12 -11.72 20.47
N GLY A 523 -11.95 -11.94 19.91
CA GLY A 523 -11.12 -10.89 19.30
C GLY A 523 -11.42 -10.66 17.84
N TYR A 524 -11.35 -9.39 17.44
CA TYR A 524 -10.99 -8.97 16.09
C TYR A 524 -9.55 -8.44 16.15
N GLY A 525 -8.67 -8.97 15.32
CA GLY A 525 -7.24 -8.87 15.58
C GLY A 525 -6.45 -8.32 14.41
N VAL A 526 -5.54 -7.40 14.73
CA VAL A 526 -4.64 -6.76 13.76
C VAL A 526 -3.20 -7.14 14.07
N GLU A 527 -2.46 -7.50 13.03
CA GLU A 527 -1.00 -7.54 13.05
C GLU A 527 -0.46 -6.30 12.34
N ILE A 528 0.44 -5.58 12.99
CA ILE A 528 1.04 -4.35 12.48
C ILE A 528 2.48 -4.64 12.06
N GLN A 529 2.83 -4.32 10.82
CA GLN A 529 4.18 -4.55 10.30
C GLN A 529 5.23 -3.76 11.08
N GLY A 530 6.29 -4.42 11.54
CA GLY A 530 7.51 -3.76 12.02
C GLY A 530 7.91 -4.14 13.44
N ASP A 531 9.22 -4.33 13.61
CA ASP A 531 9.89 -4.59 14.88
C ASP A 531 10.37 -3.31 15.61
N GLY A 532 9.96 -2.12 15.15
CA GLY A 532 10.16 -0.81 15.81
C GLY A 532 8.89 -0.02 16.14
N ASP A 533 9.06 1.29 16.29
CA ASP A 533 7.97 2.27 16.49
C ASP A 533 7.00 2.25 15.29
N GLY A 534 5.70 2.44 15.56
CA GLY A 534 4.69 2.53 14.51
C GLY A 534 4.79 3.83 13.70
N THR A 535 4.39 3.77 12.42
CA THR A 535 4.29 4.96 11.56
C THR A 535 2.99 5.73 11.80
N ALA A 536 2.96 6.96 11.28
CA ALA A 536 1.78 7.81 11.18
C ALA A 536 0.59 7.09 10.51
N GLU A 537 0.86 6.50 9.36
CA GLU A 537 -0.11 5.83 8.51
C GLU A 537 -0.64 4.56 9.18
N GLN A 538 0.22 3.81 9.86
CA GLN A 538 -0.18 2.65 10.66
C GLN A 538 -1.09 3.07 11.81
N PHE A 539 -0.74 4.12 12.55
CA PHE A 539 -1.54 4.60 13.68
C PHE A 539 -2.93 5.04 13.24
N GLU A 540 -3.01 5.88 12.19
CA GLU A 540 -4.28 6.31 11.62
C GLU A 540 -5.11 5.13 11.11
N ARG A 541 -4.46 4.16 10.45
CA ARG A 541 -5.15 2.98 9.94
C ARG A 541 -5.73 2.11 11.05
N VAL A 542 -4.97 1.85 12.12
CA VAL A 542 -5.45 1.06 13.26
C VAL A 542 -6.61 1.77 13.96
N ALA A 543 -6.53 3.09 14.13
CA ALA A 543 -7.62 3.89 14.70
C ALA A 543 -8.89 3.85 13.82
N ASP A 544 -8.74 3.89 12.49
CA ASP A 544 -9.86 3.78 11.56
C ASP A 544 -10.52 2.39 11.60
N VAL A 545 -9.73 1.31 11.67
CA VAL A 545 -10.27 -0.06 11.85
C VAL A 545 -11.06 -0.17 13.16
N MET A 546 -10.51 0.35 14.27
CA MET A 546 -11.22 0.37 15.56
C MET A 546 -12.56 1.12 15.45
N ALA A 547 -12.57 2.27 14.77
CA ALA A 547 -13.77 3.05 14.54
C ALA A 547 -14.80 2.30 13.67
N TRP A 548 -14.34 1.70 12.58
CA TRP A 548 -15.18 0.87 11.70
C TRP A 548 -15.82 -0.28 12.48
N LEU A 549 -15.03 -1.04 13.25
CA LEU A 549 -15.57 -2.15 14.03
C LEU A 549 -16.58 -1.68 15.07
N ALA A 550 -16.29 -0.57 15.76
CA ALA A 550 -17.21 0.01 16.75
C ALA A 550 -18.53 0.53 16.13
N SER A 551 -18.56 0.85 14.83
CA SER A 551 -19.80 1.21 14.14
C SER A 551 -20.82 0.07 14.03
N TYR A 552 -20.36 -1.17 14.27
CA TYR A 552 -21.18 -2.38 14.36
C TYR A 552 -21.60 -2.71 15.80
N GLU A 553 -21.32 -1.87 16.81
CA GLU A 553 -21.81 -2.10 18.18
C GLU A 553 -23.34 -2.34 18.17
N GLY A 554 -23.78 -3.51 18.64
CA GLY A 554 -25.20 -3.89 18.64
C GLY A 554 -25.66 -4.63 17.39
N LYS A 555 -24.82 -4.76 16.36
CA LYS A 555 -25.15 -5.30 15.04
C LYS A 555 -24.35 -6.56 14.74
N THR A 556 -24.73 -7.24 13.66
CA THR A 556 -23.97 -8.38 13.14
C THR A 556 -22.97 -7.94 12.08
N LEU A 557 -21.78 -8.52 12.12
CA LEU A 557 -20.74 -8.42 11.11
C LEU A 557 -20.36 -9.85 10.72
N ASP A 558 -20.55 -10.19 9.44
CA ASP A 558 -20.34 -11.56 8.94
C ASP A 558 -21.11 -12.62 9.77
N GLY A 559 -22.35 -12.31 10.17
CA GLY A 559 -23.18 -13.19 10.99
C GLY A 559 -22.79 -13.27 12.48
N VAL A 560 -21.76 -12.54 12.93
CA VAL A 560 -21.32 -12.51 14.34
C VAL A 560 -21.74 -11.21 15.01
N LEU A 561 -22.29 -11.29 16.21
CA LEU A 561 -22.69 -10.12 16.98
C LEU A 561 -21.44 -9.34 17.44
N VAL A 562 -21.39 -8.05 17.14
CA VAL A 562 -20.32 -7.14 17.56
C VAL A 562 -20.78 -6.32 18.76
N MET A 563 -20.11 -6.48 19.90
CA MET A 563 -20.29 -5.69 21.13
C MET A 563 -19.08 -4.80 21.43
N TYR A 564 -18.06 -4.83 20.57
CA TYR A 564 -16.91 -3.95 20.67
C TYR A 564 -17.37 -2.48 20.63
N ASN A 565 -16.92 -1.71 21.62
CA ASN A 565 -17.24 -0.29 21.74
C ASN A 565 -16.01 0.49 22.17
N LEU A 566 -15.99 1.77 21.82
CA LEU A 566 -14.90 2.67 22.17
C LEU A 566 -15.12 3.40 23.49
N ARG A 567 -16.21 3.14 24.23
CA ARG A 567 -16.54 3.89 25.47
C ARG A 567 -15.61 3.50 26.62
N GLN A 568 -15.21 2.24 26.67
CA GLN A 568 -14.32 1.67 27.69
C GLN A 568 -13.11 1.05 27.01
N ARG A 569 -11.93 1.16 27.62
CA ARG A 569 -10.70 0.46 27.18
C ARG A 569 -10.63 -0.94 27.75
N GLU A 570 -10.88 -1.02 29.06
CA GLU A 570 -10.73 -2.23 29.85
C GLU A 570 -11.53 -3.37 29.22
N ASN A 571 -10.85 -4.47 28.91
CA ASN A 571 -11.42 -5.69 28.33
C ASN A 571 -12.05 -5.56 26.94
N THR A 572 -11.92 -4.42 26.24
CA THR A 572 -12.38 -4.25 24.85
C THR A 572 -11.21 -3.99 23.89
N THR A 573 -10.20 -3.19 24.25
CA THR A 573 -9.03 -2.94 23.40
C THR A 573 -7.80 -3.40 24.15
N ILE A 574 -7.23 -4.51 23.71
CA ILE A 574 -6.25 -5.28 24.48
C ILE A 574 -5.03 -5.53 23.60
N THR A 575 -3.84 -5.25 24.13
CA THR A 575 -2.57 -5.57 23.48
C THR A 575 -2.14 -7.00 23.77
N HIS A 576 -1.27 -7.56 22.94
CA HIS A 576 -0.69 -8.88 23.21
C HIS A 576 -0.03 -8.96 24.60
N ARG A 577 0.66 -7.90 25.05
CA ARG A 577 1.30 -7.80 26.37
C ARG A 577 0.31 -7.93 27.53
N GLU A 578 -0.89 -7.39 27.36
CA GLU A 578 -1.95 -7.45 28.38
C GLU A 578 -2.60 -8.83 28.43
N MET A 579 -2.68 -9.53 27.29
CA MET A 579 -3.20 -10.91 27.24
C MET A 579 -2.21 -11.93 27.79
N LEU A 580 -0.91 -11.74 27.52
CA LEU A 580 0.16 -12.66 27.90
C LEU A 580 1.34 -11.89 28.51
N PRO A 581 1.33 -11.63 29.83
CA PRO A 581 2.41 -10.90 30.51
C PRO A 581 3.78 -11.55 30.26
N GLY A 582 4.76 -10.74 29.83
CA GLY A 582 6.13 -11.19 29.53
C GLY A 582 6.50 -11.19 28.05
N THR A 583 5.55 -10.99 27.15
CA THR A 583 5.84 -10.73 25.73
C THR A 583 6.24 -9.27 25.48
N GLU A 584 7.17 -9.04 24.55
CA GLU A 584 7.54 -7.69 24.12
C GLU A 584 6.42 -7.03 23.31
N CYS A 585 5.67 -7.83 22.53
CA CYS A 585 4.61 -7.36 21.63
C CYS A 585 3.50 -6.62 22.40
N PRO A 586 3.04 -5.43 21.96
CA PRO A 586 3.30 -4.78 20.68
C PRO A 586 4.44 -3.75 20.70
N GLY A 587 5.44 -3.92 21.58
CA GLY A 587 6.50 -2.94 21.80
C GLY A 587 6.03 -1.73 22.63
N GLU A 588 6.99 -1.01 23.21
CA GLU A 588 6.71 0.13 24.10
C GLU A 588 5.92 1.25 23.41
N TRP A 589 6.18 1.47 22.12
CA TRP A 589 5.56 2.56 21.37
C TRP A 589 4.05 2.38 21.24
N TRP A 590 3.59 1.19 20.83
CA TRP A 590 2.17 0.88 20.73
C TRP A 590 1.54 0.73 22.10
N GLN A 591 2.24 0.10 23.05
CA GLN A 591 1.73 -0.11 24.40
C GLN A 591 1.40 1.22 25.10
N SER A 592 2.24 2.23 24.94
CA SER A 592 2.05 3.58 25.51
C SER A 592 0.99 4.43 24.78
N ARG A 593 0.49 3.99 23.63
CA ARG A 593 -0.38 4.78 22.74
C ARG A 593 -1.80 4.24 22.57
N VAL A 594 -2.17 3.18 23.27
CA VAL A 594 -3.53 2.60 23.22
C VAL A 594 -4.61 3.64 23.55
N ASP A 595 -4.38 4.50 24.54
CA ASP A 595 -5.33 5.55 24.90
C ASP A 595 -5.46 6.64 23.81
N ALA A 596 -4.36 6.93 23.10
CA ALA A 596 -4.39 7.85 21.96
C ALA A 596 -5.14 7.23 20.77
N LEU A 597 -4.95 5.94 20.50
CA LEU A 597 -5.72 5.19 19.49
C LEU A 597 -7.22 5.25 19.79
N LEU A 598 -7.64 5.03 21.03
CA LEU A 598 -9.05 5.12 21.43
C LEU A 598 -9.63 6.51 21.18
N VAL A 599 -8.90 7.58 21.52
CA VAL A 599 -9.35 8.95 21.25
C VAL A 599 -9.49 9.20 19.76
N ARG A 600 -8.49 8.79 18.97
CA ARG A 600 -8.52 8.96 17.51
C ARG A 600 -9.64 8.17 16.86
N ALA A 601 -9.83 6.91 17.25
CA ALA A 601 -10.90 6.05 16.77
C ALA A 601 -12.29 6.64 17.07
N ARG A 602 -12.49 7.26 18.24
CA ARG A 602 -13.76 7.95 18.57
C ARG A 602 -14.04 9.12 17.62
N GLN A 603 -13.03 9.90 17.28
CA GLN A 603 -13.18 11.00 16.31
C GLN A 603 -13.55 10.48 14.92
N ILE A 604 -12.88 9.42 14.47
CA ILE A 604 -13.17 8.78 13.18
C ILE A 604 -14.58 8.18 13.18
N LEU A 605 -14.98 7.50 14.27
CA LEU A 605 -16.33 6.94 14.41
C LEU A 605 -17.39 8.03 14.21
N LEU A 606 -17.23 9.18 14.88
CA LEU A 606 -18.17 10.30 14.78
C LEU A 606 -18.16 10.97 13.40
N GLY A 607 -16.99 11.09 12.77
CA GLY A 607 -16.84 11.81 11.50
C GLY A 607 -17.11 10.97 10.24
N ARG A 608 -16.86 9.66 10.28
CA ARG A 608 -16.88 8.77 9.11
C ARG A 608 -17.97 7.71 9.17
N TYR A 609 -18.15 7.08 10.33
CA TYR A 609 -18.97 5.86 10.45
C TYR A 609 -20.30 6.08 11.20
N THR A 610 -20.50 7.25 11.79
CA THR A 610 -21.79 7.67 12.35
C THR A 610 -22.49 8.53 11.31
N PRO A 611 -23.79 8.30 11.01
CA PRO A 611 -24.56 9.21 10.19
C PRO A 611 -24.51 10.62 10.80
N ALA A 612 -24.46 11.65 9.95
CA ALA A 612 -24.62 13.03 10.42
C ALA A 612 -25.86 13.11 11.32
N ALA A 613 -25.72 13.72 12.50
CA ALA A 613 -26.86 14.01 13.34
C ALA A 613 -27.90 14.75 12.46
N PRO A 614 -29.19 14.38 12.51
CA PRO A 614 -30.20 15.18 11.84
C PRO A 614 -30.05 16.62 12.33
N GLU A 615 -30.08 17.56 11.39
CA GLU A 615 -30.08 18.99 11.72
C GLU A 615 -31.08 19.24 12.85
N PRO A 616 -30.76 20.06 13.86
CA PRO A 616 -31.74 20.48 14.86
C PRO A 616 -32.76 21.40 14.19
N GLY A 617 -33.74 20.81 13.52
CA GLY A 617 -34.73 21.51 12.73
C GLY A 617 -35.74 20.57 12.09
N LYS A 618 -36.92 20.46 12.73
CA LYS A 618 -38.15 19.73 12.31
C LYS A 618 -38.22 18.23 12.61
N GLY A 619 -37.92 17.84 13.84
CA GLY A 619 -38.54 16.66 14.46
C GLY A 619 -39.77 17.09 15.26
N ASP A 620 -40.88 16.38 15.14
CA ASP A 620 -42.12 16.66 15.86
C ASP A 620 -41.85 16.82 17.37
N VAL A 621 -42.16 18.00 17.89
CA VAL A 621 -42.18 18.22 19.34
C VAL A 621 -43.37 17.43 19.87
N VAL A 622 -43.10 16.23 20.38
CA VAL A 622 -44.07 15.56 21.24
C VAL A 622 -44.05 16.30 22.57
N GLU A 623 -45.04 17.15 22.80
CA GLU A 623 -45.31 17.69 24.13
C GLU A 623 -45.59 16.52 25.07
N VAL A 624 -44.61 16.18 25.90
CA VAL A 624 -44.82 15.25 27.00
C VAL A 624 -45.42 16.04 28.15
N PRO A 625 -46.67 15.75 28.58
CA PRO A 625 -47.28 16.45 29.70
C PRO A 625 -46.41 16.32 30.94
N ARG A 626 -46.23 17.43 31.66
CA ARG A 626 -45.41 17.47 32.88
C ARG A 626 -45.84 16.42 33.93
N SER A 627 -47.11 16.00 33.90
CA SER A 627 -47.65 14.91 34.72
C SER A 627 -47.00 13.55 34.43
N LYS A 628 -46.72 13.21 33.16
CA LYS A 628 -46.01 11.97 32.80
C LYS A 628 -44.56 11.97 33.27
N LEU A 629 -43.90 13.13 33.20
CA LEU A 629 -42.54 13.29 33.72
C LEU A 629 -42.51 13.16 35.25
N GLN A 630 -43.53 13.68 35.94
CA GLN A 630 -43.68 13.49 37.38
C GLN A 630 -43.94 12.03 37.75
N GLU A 631 -44.76 11.31 36.97
CA GLU A 631 -45.04 9.88 37.19
C GLU A 631 -43.77 9.02 37.06
N ILE A 632 -42.94 9.29 36.05
CA ILE A 632 -41.64 8.65 35.84
C ILE A 632 -40.66 9.00 36.97
N PHE A 633 -40.66 10.25 37.43
CA PHE A 633 -39.82 10.70 38.54
C PHE A 633 -40.20 10.01 39.87
N GLU A 634 -41.49 9.91 40.18
CA GLU A 634 -41.96 9.20 41.39
C GLU A 634 -41.71 7.69 41.31
N TRP A 635 -41.83 7.10 40.12
CA TRP A 635 -41.44 5.71 39.89
C TRP A 635 -39.94 5.49 40.15
N LEU A 636 -39.07 6.36 39.62
CA LEU A 636 -37.61 6.29 39.85
C LEU A 636 -37.26 6.50 41.34
N LYS A 637 -37.95 7.40 42.03
CA LYS A 637 -37.81 7.59 43.48
C LYS A 637 -38.19 6.34 44.27
N GLY A 638 -39.25 5.65 43.87
CA GLY A 638 -39.68 4.39 44.48
C GLY A 638 -38.70 3.23 44.25
N VAL A 639 -38.05 3.19 43.07
CA VAL A 639 -37.04 2.19 42.71
C VAL A 639 -35.70 2.46 43.42
N LEU A 640 -35.29 3.72 43.53
CA LEU A 640 -34.00 4.11 44.13
C LEU A 640 -34.08 4.32 45.65
N GLY A 641 -35.27 4.52 46.21
CA GLY A 641 -35.50 4.72 47.66
C GLY A 641 -35.57 3.44 48.49
N ARG A 642 -35.48 2.24 47.88
CA ARG A 642 -35.42 0.96 48.60
C ARG A 642 -33.97 0.47 48.76
N ARG A 643 -33.12 1.28 49.38
CA ARG A 643 -31.93 0.83 50.11
C ARG A 643 -31.66 1.78 51.27
N SER A 644 -32.28 1.46 52.40
CA SER A 644 -31.76 1.72 53.76
C SER A 644 -32.07 0.49 54.59
#